data_AF-A0A7C4ZXY1-F1
#
_entry.id   AF-A0A7C4ZXY1-F1
#
_cell.length_a   1.000
_cell.length_b   1.000
_cell.length_c   1.000
_cell.angle_alpha   90.00
_cell.angle_beta   90.00
_cell.angle_gamma   90.00
#
_symmetry.space_group_name_H-M   'P 1'
#
loop_
_entity.id
_entity.type
_entity.pdbx_description
1 polymer ?
#
loop_
_entity_poly.entity_id
_entity_poly.type
_entity_poly.pdbx_seq_one_letter_code
_entity_poly.pdbx_strand_id
1 'polypeptide(L)'
;MEAKLSRLLEDVGILIRTESVLNGTYYDKQKTPLLLRLRTCNRHSPKIKQIAHKGPLKILAFSDYRTQKIEELLNFLSRLEEKPDLIIYAGDDVDRFAPLPEELLSFHFSDNDAQELERVWVSNGWGRYSSPLYGFILRLPKLVASENMARGRILEVVRFVDAIHEKWRENKILSEKDLEEILLEYPTFRLRQGISELGRLKIDILDSSWGTVIISLFKTIPKGFTLDFFSNYFILYRLIRRNESPFLLTKKIREDHDFAYFYILPDEKKCNIFEELASYAKYGLVAIIGNDDAPADRFRIYGRNVYEIHDTWIEIGPFLIIGLEGSTCGLGPSGDYGEGSVRLRLELAFEISRDKKLLIVSHSPPRGVLDRAMRFGDEAIGSLALRDFLEENNNVALVICGHVHKCGGKCERINNTVVVNVSSHDDAFSKANMVWILLDQTGNAAEIKWFKLPSLIETILREYSGEEKLLHLREEAGLSRNEATLLTEAHEKYGNKLIDDIQDMANLKFRYGFSWDNIIKFYRYGVKAPEHITQSLYETVLKESCGINKLHLQRAYRKLLSEREKDKIYLISPIPLPDHSHIVIFDTEYSLTDGVLYGFLDMESHEFKQFWFDEKVQAKKYLQNKDDKIFVHWGGADRSLLQRDLGCRARTLNLLYYVQTSLVAPISSATLHEVHDVLYGTLERDEFWKRSFYDKNGFDKLILCNRILKEPNDAEAREELAATNKADILALQHIIEKLMQHKIGVRLYPCKVDKHDSIKKIVHPIMNKDMFNDIIRRLYDSMIKRMKREQKYKIEKLMANGLPRRERGFLTLFKVLRKASIFSRQGDIKRSRFYLGLVKREWNFLCD
;
A
#
# COMPACT_ATOMS: atom_id res chain seq x y z
N MET A 1 40.73 13.28 -13.26
CA MET A 1 39.45 13.19 -12.53
C MET A 1 39.64 12.28 -11.31
N GLU A 2 40.12 11.04 -11.48
CA GLU A 2 40.50 10.14 -10.38
C GLU A 2 41.48 10.75 -9.36
N ALA A 3 42.56 11.40 -9.81
CA ALA A 3 43.50 12.07 -8.90
C ALA A 3 42.90 13.25 -8.10
N LYS A 4 41.84 13.88 -8.62
CA LYS A 4 41.09 14.94 -7.91
C LYS A 4 40.06 14.34 -6.96
N LEU A 5 39.41 13.25 -7.34
CA LEU A 5 38.50 12.47 -6.49
C LEU A 5 39.25 11.90 -5.27
N SER A 6 40.49 11.44 -5.47
CA SER A 6 41.37 11.00 -4.38
C SER A 6 41.69 12.14 -3.40
N ARG A 7 42.02 13.34 -3.89
CA ARG A 7 42.25 14.52 -3.02
C ARG A 7 41.00 14.95 -2.24
N LEU A 8 39.84 14.96 -2.89
CA LEU A 8 38.58 15.33 -2.24
C LEU A 8 38.19 14.31 -1.14
N LEU A 9 38.48 13.03 -1.36
CA LEU A 9 38.27 11.98 -0.35
C LEU A 9 39.30 12.05 0.78
N GLU A 10 40.54 12.47 0.51
CA GLU A 10 41.58 12.74 1.51
C GLU A 10 41.23 13.95 2.40
N ASP A 11 40.72 15.04 1.82
CA ASP A 11 40.34 16.27 2.55
C ASP A 11 39.13 16.05 3.48
N VAL A 12 38.28 15.05 3.19
CA VAL A 12 37.14 14.62 4.03
C VAL A 12 37.55 13.47 4.99
N GLY A 13 38.84 13.14 5.08
CA GLY A 13 39.41 12.18 6.05
C GLY A 13 39.32 10.71 5.66
N ILE A 14 39.10 10.38 4.38
CA ILE A 14 38.94 9.02 3.88
C ILE A 14 40.14 8.63 2.98
N LEU A 15 41.16 8.03 3.59
CA LEU A 15 42.31 7.47 2.87
C LEU A 15 41.91 6.22 2.06
N ILE A 16 42.14 6.24 0.74
CA ILE A 16 42.04 5.04 -0.10
C ILE A 16 43.44 4.39 -0.16
N ARG A 17 43.61 3.23 0.49
CA ARG A 17 44.66 2.28 0.11
C ARG A 17 44.04 1.16 -0.72
N THR A 18 44.51 1.03 -1.95
CA THR A 18 44.21 -0.11 -2.83
C THR A 18 45.08 -1.30 -2.43
N GLU A 19 44.49 -2.35 -1.88
CA GLU A 19 44.89 -3.74 -2.14
C GLU A 19 43.89 -4.76 -1.56
N SER A 20 43.93 -5.95 -2.16
CA SER A 20 43.08 -7.14 -2.01
C SER A 20 42.87 -7.65 -0.57
N VAL A 21 41.73 -8.31 -0.31
CA VAL A 21 41.62 -9.66 0.31
C VAL A 21 40.16 -10.15 0.27
N LEU A 22 39.98 -11.33 -0.33
CA LEU A 22 38.87 -12.27 -0.13
C LEU A 22 39.14 -13.07 1.16
N ASN A 23 38.16 -13.17 2.06
CA ASN A 23 37.71 -14.40 2.73
C ASN A 23 36.91 -14.08 4.01
N GLY A 24 35.82 -14.81 4.21
CA GLY A 24 34.74 -14.46 5.13
C GLY A 24 35.05 -14.60 6.62
N THR A 25 34.25 -13.92 7.43
CA THR A 25 33.62 -14.41 8.68
C THR A 25 32.76 -13.30 9.31
N TYR A 26 31.61 -13.72 9.86
CA TYR A 26 30.76 -13.10 10.88
C TYR A 26 30.36 -11.61 10.79
N TYR A 27 29.05 -11.41 10.55
CA TYR A 27 28.31 -10.15 10.53
C TYR A 27 28.13 -9.56 11.94
N ASP A 28 28.66 -8.35 12.15
CA ASP A 28 28.29 -7.44 13.24
C ASP A 28 27.66 -6.18 12.64
N LYS A 29 26.44 -5.83 13.08
CA LYS A 29 25.59 -4.79 12.47
C LYS A 29 26.00 -3.35 12.83
N GLN A 30 27.02 -3.13 13.66
CA GLN A 30 27.39 -1.79 14.14
C GLN A 30 28.75 -1.26 13.65
N LYS A 31 29.49 -1.99 12.81
CA LYS A 31 30.83 -1.58 12.35
C LYS A 31 31.08 -1.80 10.86
N THR A 32 30.14 -1.46 9.99
CA THR A 32 30.42 -1.41 8.55
C THR A 32 31.21 -0.12 8.24
N PRO A 33 32.47 -0.17 7.78
CA PRO A 33 33.22 1.04 7.46
C PRO A 33 32.57 1.74 6.26
N LEU A 34 32.48 3.08 6.32
CA LEU A 34 31.98 3.96 5.25
C LEU A 34 32.54 3.60 3.85
N LEU A 35 33.76 3.07 3.80
CA LEU A 35 34.46 2.55 2.62
C LEU A 35 33.72 1.45 1.84
N LEU A 36 32.97 0.55 2.51
CA LEU A 36 32.18 -0.48 1.81
C LEU A 36 30.90 0.10 1.20
N ARG A 37 30.30 1.12 1.84
CA ARG A 37 29.14 1.88 1.30
C ARG A 37 29.54 2.80 0.15
N LEU A 38 30.74 3.39 0.22
CA LEU A 38 31.29 4.22 -0.87
C LEU A 38 31.64 3.39 -2.11
N ARG A 39 32.13 2.16 -1.94
CA ARG A 39 32.40 1.23 -3.06
C ARG A 39 31.15 0.75 -3.80
N THR A 40 29.98 0.78 -3.15
CA THR A 40 28.68 0.42 -3.75
C THR A 40 27.94 1.61 -4.36
N CYS A 41 28.37 2.86 -4.11
CA CYS A 41 27.69 4.04 -4.65
C CYS A 41 28.44 4.74 -5.79
N ASN A 42 29.74 4.46 -6.01
CA ASN A 42 30.57 5.33 -6.84
C ASN A 42 31.56 4.58 -7.77
N ARG A 43 31.06 3.67 -8.61
CA ARG A 43 31.91 2.94 -9.58
C ARG A 43 32.01 3.59 -10.96
N HIS A 44 31.21 4.61 -11.28
CA HIS A 44 31.30 5.32 -12.56
C HIS A 44 31.22 6.83 -12.35
N SER A 45 32.27 7.56 -12.77
CA SER A 45 32.16 9.01 -12.94
C SER A 45 31.07 9.33 -13.97
N PRO A 46 30.27 10.40 -13.76
CA PRO A 46 29.20 10.73 -14.67
C PRO A 46 29.75 11.02 -16.07
N LYS A 47 29.08 10.52 -17.09
CA LYS A 47 29.38 10.90 -18.48
C LYS A 47 28.80 12.29 -18.72
N ILE A 48 29.52 13.16 -19.44
CA ILE A 48 29.04 14.51 -19.75
C ILE A 48 28.84 14.62 -21.26
N LYS A 49 27.61 14.93 -21.68
CA LYS A 49 27.28 15.23 -23.07
C LYS A 49 27.20 16.74 -23.28
N GLN A 50 27.95 17.27 -24.24
CA GLN A 50 27.99 18.70 -24.53
C GLN A 50 27.10 19.05 -25.74
N ILE A 51 26.31 20.10 -25.59
CA ILE A 51 25.39 20.62 -26.59
C ILE A 51 25.57 22.14 -26.70
N ALA A 52 25.90 22.60 -27.91
CA ALA A 52 26.02 24.03 -28.17
C ALA A 52 24.63 24.69 -28.18
N HIS A 53 24.47 25.78 -27.43
CA HIS A 53 23.24 26.55 -27.37
C HIS A 53 23.53 28.04 -27.22
N LYS A 54 22.66 28.87 -27.79
CA LYS A 54 22.68 30.33 -27.69
C LYS A 54 21.26 30.80 -27.41
N GLY A 55 21.12 31.85 -26.62
CA GLY A 55 19.83 32.39 -26.23
C GLY A 55 19.29 31.81 -24.93
N PRO A 56 18.03 32.11 -24.59
CA PRO A 56 17.35 31.52 -23.45
C PRO A 56 17.01 30.06 -23.72
N LEU A 57 17.01 29.24 -22.66
CA LEU A 57 16.70 27.82 -22.71
C LEU A 57 15.21 27.59 -22.39
N LYS A 58 14.49 26.92 -23.29
CA LYS A 58 13.06 26.58 -23.15
C LYS A 58 12.90 25.15 -22.65
N ILE A 59 12.34 25.01 -21.46
CA ILE A 59 12.16 23.72 -20.80
C ILE A 59 10.68 23.42 -20.67
N LEU A 60 10.27 22.22 -21.05
CA LEU A 60 8.96 21.67 -20.70
C LEU A 60 9.17 20.51 -19.72
N ALA A 61 8.57 20.57 -18.54
CA ALA A 61 8.78 19.56 -17.50
C ALA A 61 7.46 19.00 -16.95
N PHE A 62 7.48 17.71 -16.62
CA PHE A 62 6.39 16.98 -15.98
C PHE A 62 6.95 15.79 -15.17
N SER A 63 6.16 15.25 -14.24
CA SER A 63 6.55 14.13 -13.39
C SER A 63 5.33 13.33 -12.93
N ASP A 64 5.59 12.10 -12.51
CA ASP A 64 4.62 11.20 -11.87
C ASP A 64 3.34 11.08 -12.71
N TYR A 65 3.54 10.88 -14.02
CA TYR A 65 2.45 10.74 -14.97
C TYR A 65 1.92 9.30 -14.86
N ARG A 66 1.07 9.05 -13.85
CA ARG A 66 0.73 7.70 -13.39
C ARG A 66 -0.56 7.14 -13.96
N THR A 67 -1.62 7.93 -13.93
CA THR A 67 -2.98 7.49 -14.32
C THR A 67 -3.46 8.15 -15.61
N GLN A 68 -2.92 9.31 -15.96
CA GLN A 68 -3.35 10.07 -17.13
C GLN A 68 -2.96 9.35 -18.44
N LYS A 69 -3.77 9.52 -19.49
CA LYS A 69 -3.55 8.90 -20.80
C LYS A 69 -2.37 9.55 -21.53
N ILE A 70 -1.38 8.76 -21.96
CA ILE A 70 -0.18 9.27 -22.64
C ILE A 70 -0.53 10.00 -23.94
N GLU A 71 -1.62 9.60 -24.59
CA GLU A 71 -2.15 10.22 -25.80
C GLU A 71 -2.46 11.70 -25.59
N GLU A 72 -2.93 12.11 -24.39
CA GLU A 72 -3.18 13.51 -24.06
C GLU A 72 -1.87 14.32 -24.01
N LEU A 73 -0.79 13.72 -23.52
CA LEU A 73 0.55 14.32 -23.52
C LEU A 73 1.08 14.49 -24.95
N LEU A 74 1.00 13.47 -25.79
CA LEU A 74 1.44 13.52 -27.18
C LEU A 74 0.61 14.53 -28.00
N ASN A 75 -0.72 14.53 -27.81
CA ASN A 75 -1.62 15.50 -28.43
C ASN A 75 -1.32 16.94 -28.00
N PHE A 76 -1.00 17.15 -26.73
CA PHE A 76 -0.57 18.47 -26.25
C PHE A 76 0.72 18.93 -26.95
N LEU A 77 1.76 18.09 -26.98
CA LEU A 77 3.04 18.41 -27.59
C LEU A 77 2.94 18.69 -29.08
N SER A 78 2.12 17.92 -29.81
CA SER A 78 1.91 18.12 -31.25
C SER A 78 1.22 19.44 -31.61
N ARG A 79 0.53 20.07 -30.65
CA ARG A 79 -0.18 21.34 -30.82
C ARG A 79 0.58 22.55 -30.28
N LEU A 80 1.76 22.35 -29.70
CA LEU A 80 2.60 23.47 -29.25
C LEU A 80 3.04 24.30 -30.46
N GLU A 81 2.73 25.60 -30.42
CA GLU A 81 3.17 26.56 -31.45
C GLU A 81 4.69 26.67 -31.49
N GLU A 82 5.33 26.55 -30.33
CA GLU A 82 6.77 26.60 -30.17
C GLU A 82 7.31 25.31 -29.55
N LYS A 83 8.37 24.76 -30.14
CA LYS A 83 9.05 23.58 -29.61
C LYS A 83 9.93 23.93 -28.40
N PRO A 84 9.89 23.14 -27.31
CA PRO A 84 10.86 23.28 -26.24
C PRO A 84 12.27 22.92 -26.72
N ASP A 85 13.30 23.49 -26.09
CA ASP A 85 14.67 23.06 -26.30
C ASP A 85 14.90 21.68 -25.65
N LEU A 86 14.31 21.46 -24.47
CA LEU A 86 14.46 20.24 -23.69
C LEU A 86 13.14 19.85 -23.01
N ILE A 87 12.80 18.56 -23.04
CA ILE A 87 11.74 17.97 -22.21
C ILE A 87 12.37 17.27 -21.00
N ILE A 88 11.78 17.43 -19.82
CA ILE A 88 12.26 16.85 -18.56
C ILE A 88 11.18 15.98 -17.93
N TYR A 89 11.53 14.72 -17.62
CA TYR A 89 10.72 13.81 -16.81
C TYR A 89 11.40 13.52 -15.46
N ALA A 90 10.72 13.80 -14.34
CA ALA A 90 11.34 13.75 -13.00
C ALA A 90 10.68 12.76 -12.02
N GLY A 91 10.16 11.64 -12.52
CA GLY A 91 9.13 10.89 -11.80
C GLY A 91 9.14 9.38 -11.95
N ASP A 92 8.18 8.79 -11.25
CA ASP A 92 7.89 7.35 -11.23
C ASP A 92 7.28 6.80 -12.53
N ASP A 93 7.06 5.50 -12.60
CA ASP A 93 6.27 4.82 -13.65
C ASP A 93 6.92 4.95 -15.05
N VAL A 94 8.26 4.91 -15.12
CA VAL A 94 8.99 4.99 -16.41
C VAL A 94 8.69 3.80 -17.33
N ASP A 95 8.18 2.69 -16.78
CA ASP A 95 7.70 1.53 -17.53
C ASP A 95 6.48 1.84 -18.40
N ARG A 96 5.75 2.93 -18.13
CA ARG A 96 4.69 3.45 -19.00
C ARG A 96 5.22 4.00 -20.32
N PHE A 97 6.47 4.46 -20.36
CA PHE A 97 7.02 5.15 -21.52
C PHE A 97 7.88 4.25 -22.42
N ALA A 98 8.57 3.25 -21.88
CA ALA A 98 9.39 2.38 -22.71
C ALA A 98 9.54 0.96 -22.14
N PRO A 99 9.65 -0.06 -23.02
CA PRO A 99 10.08 -1.39 -22.61
C PRO A 99 11.54 -1.37 -22.14
N LEU A 100 12.06 -2.48 -21.60
CA LEU A 100 13.49 -2.61 -21.35
C LEU A 100 14.25 -2.87 -22.66
N PRO A 101 15.49 -2.35 -22.82
CA PRO A 101 16.35 -2.70 -23.95
C PRO A 101 16.62 -4.20 -24.01
N GLU A 102 16.51 -4.78 -25.21
CA GLU A 102 16.67 -6.22 -25.41
C GLU A 102 18.06 -6.73 -25.02
N GLU A 103 19.10 -5.90 -25.19
CA GLU A 103 20.48 -6.31 -24.91
C GLU A 103 20.75 -6.52 -23.41
N LEU A 104 19.89 -6.00 -22.55
CA LEU A 104 19.99 -6.13 -21.09
C LEU A 104 19.23 -7.36 -20.57
N LEU A 105 18.40 -7.98 -21.41
CA LEU A 105 17.59 -9.12 -21.02
C LEU A 105 18.47 -10.37 -20.99
N SER A 106 18.51 -11.01 -19.83
CA SER A 106 19.18 -12.28 -19.59
C SER A 106 18.21 -13.27 -18.97
N PHE A 107 18.46 -14.55 -19.14
CA PHE A 107 17.61 -15.60 -18.57
C PHE A 107 18.41 -16.88 -18.42
N HIS A 108 18.05 -17.66 -17.41
CA HIS A 108 18.73 -18.90 -17.06
C HIS A 108 17.64 -19.95 -16.85
N PHE A 109 17.67 -21.02 -17.64
CA PHE A 109 16.89 -22.22 -17.38
C PHE A 109 17.80 -23.19 -16.62
N SER A 110 17.31 -23.78 -15.54
CA SER A 110 18.07 -24.84 -14.86
C SER A 110 18.11 -26.09 -15.73
N ASP A 111 19.26 -26.75 -15.82
CA ASP A 111 19.41 -28.02 -16.55
C ASP A 111 18.57 -29.17 -15.94
N ASN A 112 18.23 -29.06 -14.65
CA ASN A 112 17.62 -30.14 -13.87
C ASN A 112 16.09 -30.23 -13.99
N ASP A 113 15.40 -29.20 -14.47
CA ASP A 113 13.97 -29.24 -14.75
C ASP A 113 13.66 -28.30 -15.93
N ALA A 114 13.09 -28.88 -16.99
CA ALA A 114 12.76 -28.23 -18.24
C ALA A 114 11.58 -27.24 -18.12
N GLN A 115 11.64 -26.25 -17.23
CA GLN A 115 10.61 -25.22 -17.08
C GLN A 115 10.28 -24.58 -18.45
N GLU A 116 9.00 -24.40 -18.74
CA GLU A 116 8.54 -23.86 -20.02
C GLU A 116 8.65 -22.32 -20.05
N LEU A 117 8.38 -21.68 -18.92
CA LEU A 117 8.31 -20.23 -18.80
C LEU A 117 9.15 -19.75 -17.62
N GLU A 118 10.15 -18.92 -17.92
CA GLU A 118 11.01 -18.28 -16.93
C GLU A 118 10.84 -16.77 -16.92
N ARG A 119 11.16 -16.12 -15.80
CA ARG A 119 11.18 -14.65 -15.76
C ARG A 119 12.44 -14.11 -16.42
N VAL A 120 12.31 -12.94 -17.02
CA VAL A 120 13.47 -12.21 -17.49
C VAL A 120 14.27 -11.66 -16.31
N TRP A 121 15.59 -11.72 -16.44
CA TRP A 121 16.55 -11.12 -15.54
C TRP A 121 17.25 -9.97 -16.24
N VAL A 122 17.25 -8.80 -15.63
CA VAL A 122 18.08 -7.67 -16.06
C VAL A 122 19.38 -7.73 -15.28
N SER A 123 20.49 -7.89 -15.98
CA SER A 123 21.83 -7.81 -15.39
C SER A 123 22.38 -6.41 -15.58
N ASN A 124 22.91 -5.81 -14.52
CA ASN A 124 23.71 -4.60 -14.62
C ASN A 124 25.02 -4.75 -13.81
N GLY A 125 25.86 -3.73 -13.84
CA GLY A 125 27.10 -3.70 -13.03
C GLY A 125 26.88 -3.75 -11.51
N TRP A 126 25.64 -3.66 -11.04
CA TRP A 126 25.22 -3.60 -9.64
C TRP A 126 24.58 -4.89 -9.12
N GLY A 127 24.08 -5.75 -10.01
CA GLY A 127 23.39 -7.00 -9.65
C GLY A 127 22.53 -7.57 -10.76
N ARG A 128 21.78 -8.64 -10.43
CA ARG A 128 20.75 -9.23 -11.29
C ARG A 128 19.39 -9.04 -10.65
N TYR A 129 18.46 -8.47 -11.41
CA TYR A 129 17.11 -8.15 -10.96
C TYR A 129 16.10 -8.89 -11.83
N SER A 130 15.00 -9.36 -11.24
CA SER A 130 13.89 -9.95 -11.99
C SER A 130 12.57 -9.44 -11.45
N SER A 131 11.69 -9.02 -12.35
CA SER A 131 10.32 -8.60 -12.06
C SER A 131 9.40 -9.21 -13.11
N PRO A 132 8.17 -9.61 -12.74
CA PRO A 132 7.15 -9.98 -13.72
C PRO A 132 6.85 -8.89 -14.75
N LEU A 133 7.09 -7.63 -14.41
CA LEU A 133 6.92 -6.47 -15.31
C LEU A 133 8.03 -6.37 -16.37
N TYR A 134 9.13 -7.11 -16.21
CA TYR A 134 10.20 -7.18 -17.20
C TYR A 134 9.91 -8.23 -18.28
N GLY A 135 8.81 -8.97 -18.15
CA GLY A 135 8.42 -10.02 -19.06
C GLY A 135 9.01 -11.39 -18.72
N PHE A 136 8.76 -12.32 -19.62
CA PHE A 136 9.05 -13.74 -19.46
C PHE A 136 9.77 -14.27 -20.69
N ILE A 137 10.47 -15.39 -20.54
CA ILE A 137 11.04 -16.16 -21.62
C ILE A 137 10.30 -17.48 -21.70
N LEU A 138 9.61 -17.68 -22.82
CA LEU A 138 9.00 -18.96 -23.19
C LEU A 138 10.00 -19.78 -23.99
N ARG A 139 10.15 -21.05 -23.63
CA ARG A 139 10.96 -22.00 -24.39
C ARG A 139 10.08 -22.99 -25.13
N LEU A 140 10.28 -23.13 -26.44
CA LEU A 140 9.55 -24.07 -27.31
C LEU A 140 10.50 -25.01 -28.05
N PRO A 141 10.10 -26.26 -28.36
CA PRO A 141 10.90 -27.14 -29.20
C PRO A 141 11.17 -26.51 -30.58
N LYS A 142 12.43 -26.54 -31.02
CA LYS A 142 12.90 -25.83 -32.22
C LYS A 142 12.10 -26.16 -33.48
N LEU A 143 11.69 -27.42 -33.63
CA LEU A 143 11.00 -27.94 -34.83
C LEU A 143 9.61 -27.32 -35.06
N VAL A 144 8.94 -26.84 -34.00
CA VAL A 144 7.59 -26.27 -34.06
C VAL A 144 7.57 -24.77 -33.74
N ALA A 145 8.74 -24.18 -33.51
CA ALA A 145 8.88 -22.85 -32.96
C ALA A 145 8.57 -21.74 -33.97
N SER A 146 7.46 -21.03 -33.75
CA SER A 146 7.14 -19.75 -34.39
C SER A 146 6.51 -18.80 -33.36
N GLU A 147 6.50 -17.50 -33.63
CA GLU A 147 5.87 -16.52 -32.73
C GLU A 147 4.37 -16.75 -32.57
N ASN A 148 3.69 -17.20 -33.63
CA ASN A 148 2.27 -17.56 -33.57
C ASN A 148 2.03 -18.78 -32.67
N MET A 149 2.91 -19.79 -32.75
CA MET A 149 2.87 -20.95 -31.86
C MET A 149 3.15 -20.55 -30.40
N ALA A 150 4.12 -19.67 -30.17
CA ALA A 150 4.40 -19.12 -28.84
C ALA A 150 3.21 -18.38 -28.24
N ARG A 151 2.57 -17.48 -29.00
CA ARG A 151 1.33 -16.80 -28.58
C ARG A 151 0.22 -17.79 -28.27
N GLY A 152 -0.03 -18.73 -29.19
CA GLY A 152 -1.05 -19.77 -29.03
C GLY A 152 -0.84 -20.60 -27.77
N ARG A 153 0.42 -20.95 -27.49
CA ARG A 153 0.79 -21.69 -26.29
C ARG A 153 0.52 -20.93 -25.01
N ILE A 154 0.96 -19.67 -24.92
CA ILE A 154 0.73 -18.88 -23.71
C ILE A 154 -0.77 -18.82 -23.42
N LEU A 155 -1.59 -18.55 -24.45
CA LEU A 155 -3.04 -18.47 -24.29
C LEU A 155 -3.65 -19.82 -23.87
N GLU A 156 -3.17 -20.94 -24.41
CA GLU A 156 -3.57 -22.29 -23.97
C GLU A 156 -3.28 -22.53 -22.49
N VAL A 157 -2.04 -22.29 -22.06
CA VAL A 157 -1.64 -22.51 -20.67
C VAL A 157 -2.33 -21.53 -19.72
N VAL A 158 -2.51 -20.27 -20.12
CA VAL A 158 -3.22 -19.28 -19.31
C VAL A 158 -4.69 -19.68 -19.10
N ARG A 159 -5.37 -20.24 -20.12
CA ARG A 159 -6.71 -20.82 -19.96
C ARG A 159 -6.72 -22.00 -19.01
N PHE A 160 -5.72 -22.88 -19.12
CA PHE A 160 -5.56 -24.01 -18.20
C PHE A 160 -5.37 -23.53 -16.74
N VAL A 161 -4.51 -22.54 -16.53
CA VAL A 161 -4.28 -21.94 -15.19
C VAL A 161 -5.53 -21.23 -14.67
N ASP A 162 -6.30 -20.58 -15.54
CA ASP A 162 -7.59 -20.00 -15.16
C ASP A 162 -8.56 -21.08 -14.68
N ALA A 163 -8.69 -22.19 -15.41
CA ALA A 163 -9.53 -23.32 -15.02
C ALA A 163 -9.12 -23.92 -13.66
N ILE A 164 -7.82 -24.09 -13.41
CA ILE A 164 -7.30 -24.49 -12.10
C ILE A 164 -7.69 -23.44 -11.05
N HIS A 165 -7.53 -22.16 -11.35
CA HIS A 165 -7.87 -21.08 -10.42
C HIS A 165 -9.38 -20.98 -10.14
N GLU A 166 -10.25 -21.27 -11.10
CA GLU A 166 -11.70 -21.33 -10.92
C GLU A 166 -12.08 -22.45 -9.96
N LYS A 167 -11.64 -23.68 -10.24
CA LYS A 167 -11.86 -24.85 -9.35
C LYS A 167 -11.26 -24.60 -7.96
N TRP A 168 -10.10 -23.94 -7.88
CA TRP A 168 -9.52 -23.54 -6.60
C TRP A 168 -10.34 -22.45 -5.89
N ARG A 169 -10.92 -21.48 -6.62
CA ARG A 169 -11.78 -20.44 -5.99
C ARG A 169 -13.02 -21.07 -5.34
N GLU A 170 -13.59 -22.08 -5.98
CA GLU A 170 -14.71 -22.88 -5.49
C GLU A 170 -14.30 -23.73 -4.29
N ASN A 171 -13.31 -24.61 -4.48
CA ASN A 171 -12.99 -25.68 -3.53
C ASN A 171 -11.97 -25.27 -2.45
N LYS A 172 -11.19 -24.21 -2.68
CA LYS A 172 -10.03 -23.72 -1.90
C LYS A 172 -8.86 -24.70 -1.80
N ILE A 173 -9.07 -25.97 -2.10
CA ILE A 173 -8.06 -27.00 -2.18
C ILE A 173 -8.45 -27.90 -3.35
N LEU A 174 -7.49 -28.22 -4.20
CA LEU A 174 -7.69 -29.05 -5.38
C LEU A 174 -7.46 -30.52 -5.02
N SER A 175 -8.37 -31.40 -5.38
CA SER A 175 -8.19 -32.85 -5.30
C SER A 175 -7.44 -33.38 -6.53
N GLU A 176 -6.91 -34.62 -6.45
CA GLU A 176 -6.34 -35.30 -7.62
C GLU A 176 -7.38 -35.43 -8.73
N LYS A 177 -8.64 -35.71 -8.36
CA LYS A 177 -9.78 -35.78 -9.28
C LYS A 177 -10.09 -34.44 -9.97
N ASP A 178 -10.02 -33.31 -9.25
CA ASP A 178 -10.24 -31.99 -9.85
C ASP A 178 -9.19 -31.69 -10.93
N LEU A 179 -7.93 -32.10 -10.69
CA LEU A 179 -6.86 -31.95 -11.69
C LEU A 179 -7.07 -32.90 -12.86
N GLU A 180 -7.43 -34.15 -12.61
CA GLU A 180 -7.76 -35.12 -13.67
C GLU A 180 -8.91 -34.64 -14.55
N GLU A 181 -9.96 -34.05 -13.97
CA GLU A 181 -11.11 -33.49 -14.71
C GLU A 181 -10.67 -32.37 -15.65
N ILE A 182 -9.86 -31.42 -15.16
CA ILE A 182 -9.32 -30.33 -16.00
C ILE A 182 -8.42 -30.91 -17.10
N LEU A 183 -7.57 -31.89 -16.77
CA LEU A 183 -6.64 -32.50 -17.73
C LEU A 183 -7.32 -33.23 -18.89
N LEU A 184 -8.61 -33.59 -18.79
CA LEU A 184 -9.36 -34.16 -19.92
C LEU A 184 -9.43 -33.22 -21.13
N GLU A 185 -9.42 -31.90 -20.89
CA GLU A 185 -9.41 -30.88 -21.94
C GLU A 185 -8.00 -30.62 -22.49
N TYR A 186 -6.95 -31.10 -21.82
CA TYR A 186 -5.54 -30.88 -22.16
C TYR A 186 -4.80 -32.23 -22.30
N PRO A 187 -5.06 -32.99 -23.39
CA PRO A 187 -4.67 -34.40 -23.50
C PRO A 187 -3.17 -34.64 -23.60
N THR A 188 -2.35 -33.59 -23.74
CA THR A 188 -0.88 -33.69 -23.72
C THR A 188 -0.29 -33.46 -22.32
N PHE A 189 -1.07 -32.92 -21.38
CA PHE A 189 -0.58 -32.56 -20.04
C PHE A 189 -0.62 -33.79 -19.12
N ARG A 190 0.42 -33.97 -18.31
CA ARG A 190 0.57 -35.12 -17.41
C ARG A 190 1.01 -34.65 -16.03
N LEU A 191 0.65 -35.42 -15.00
CA LEU A 191 1.07 -35.19 -13.63
C LEU A 191 2.34 -35.98 -13.33
N ARG A 192 3.34 -35.32 -12.75
CA ARG A 192 4.56 -35.95 -12.21
C ARG A 192 4.73 -35.55 -10.77
N GLN A 193 4.81 -36.54 -9.89
CA GLN A 193 5.07 -36.30 -8.48
C GLN A 193 6.57 -36.11 -8.25
N GLY A 194 6.91 -35.17 -7.37
CA GLY A 194 8.28 -34.87 -6.97
C GLY A 194 8.36 -34.32 -5.55
N ILE A 195 9.56 -33.96 -5.13
CA ILE A 195 9.83 -33.32 -3.84
C ILE A 195 10.50 -31.99 -4.15
N SER A 196 10.00 -30.89 -3.57
CA SER A 196 10.62 -29.58 -3.72
C SER A 196 11.93 -29.47 -2.94
N GLU A 197 12.75 -28.47 -3.25
CA GLU A 197 14.00 -28.17 -2.53
C GLU A 197 13.80 -28.00 -1.01
N LEU A 198 12.60 -27.58 -0.60
CA LEU A 198 12.20 -27.42 0.81
C LEU A 198 11.58 -28.70 1.41
N GLY A 199 11.74 -29.85 0.76
CA GLY A 199 11.26 -31.16 1.21
C GLY A 199 9.73 -31.34 1.14
N ARG A 200 9.01 -30.50 0.40
CA ARG A 200 7.53 -30.61 0.28
C ARG A 200 7.16 -31.47 -0.92
N LEU A 201 6.13 -32.31 -0.77
CA LEU A 201 5.55 -33.03 -1.90
C LEU A 201 5.01 -32.03 -2.94
N LYS A 202 5.51 -32.15 -4.16
CA LYS A 202 5.25 -31.28 -5.31
C LYS A 202 4.60 -32.12 -6.41
N ILE A 203 3.67 -31.55 -7.15
CA ILE A 203 3.19 -32.10 -8.41
C ILE A 203 3.53 -31.13 -9.53
N ASP A 204 4.29 -31.61 -10.50
CA ASP A 204 4.52 -30.91 -11.75
C ASP A 204 3.46 -31.33 -12.77
N ILE A 205 2.88 -30.33 -13.42
CA ILE A 205 2.12 -30.54 -14.65
C ILE A 205 3.09 -30.30 -15.81
N LEU A 206 3.33 -31.35 -16.59
CA LEU A 206 4.25 -31.34 -17.73
C LEU A 206 3.48 -31.53 -19.04
N ASP A 207 3.98 -30.94 -20.12
CA ASP A 207 3.52 -31.29 -21.46
C ASP A 207 4.35 -32.43 -22.02
N SER A 208 3.72 -33.58 -22.23
CA SER A 208 4.39 -34.76 -22.78
C SER A 208 4.83 -34.60 -24.24
N SER A 209 4.21 -33.69 -24.99
CA SER A 209 4.60 -33.41 -26.38
C SER A 209 5.92 -32.65 -26.45
N TRP A 210 6.20 -31.84 -25.44
CA TRP A 210 7.32 -30.88 -25.46
C TRP A 210 8.39 -31.16 -24.41
N GLY A 211 8.11 -32.06 -23.45
CA GLY A 211 9.02 -32.42 -22.38
C GLY A 211 9.27 -31.28 -21.37
N THR A 212 8.37 -30.30 -21.31
CA THR A 212 8.51 -29.10 -20.47
C THR A 212 7.58 -29.14 -19.26
N VAL A 213 8.02 -28.51 -18.16
CA VAL A 213 7.18 -28.30 -16.96
C VAL A 213 6.45 -26.98 -17.09
N ILE A 214 5.12 -27.03 -16.97
CA ILE A 214 4.23 -25.87 -17.13
C ILE A 214 4.05 -25.16 -15.78
N ILE A 215 3.45 -25.87 -14.81
CA ILE A 215 3.16 -25.33 -13.49
C ILE A 215 3.40 -26.40 -12.43
N SER A 216 3.79 -25.95 -11.25
CA SER A 216 4.02 -26.79 -10.09
C SER A 216 2.99 -26.48 -9.00
N LEU A 217 2.42 -27.52 -8.41
CA LEU A 217 1.47 -27.44 -7.31
C LEU A 217 2.05 -28.10 -6.06
N PHE A 218 1.73 -27.57 -4.87
CA PHE A 218 2.24 -28.12 -3.61
C PHE A 218 1.16 -28.91 -2.88
N LYS A 219 1.49 -30.14 -2.49
CA LYS A 219 0.60 -31.00 -1.70
C LYS A 219 0.61 -30.54 -0.26
N THR A 220 -0.54 -30.05 0.21
CA THR A 220 -0.73 -29.70 1.61
C THR A 220 -1.24 -30.93 2.33
N ILE A 221 -0.37 -31.72 2.97
CA ILE A 221 -0.80 -32.95 3.65
C ILE A 221 -1.70 -32.58 4.83
N PRO A 222 -2.84 -33.28 5.02
CA PRO A 222 -3.54 -34.30 4.23
C PRO A 222 -4.78 -33.73 3.50
N LYS A 223 -4.73 -32.48 3.01
CA LYS A 223 -5.90 -31.70 2.55
C LYS A 223 -6.05 -31.61 1.01
N GLY A 224 -5.06 -32.00 0.21
CA GLY A 224 -5.05 -31.89 -1.26
C GLY A 224 -3.94 -30.96 -1.77
N PHE A 225 -4.12 -30.32 -2.93
CA PHE A 225 -3.15 -29.39 -3.52
C PHE A 225 -3.56 -27.93 -3.37
N THR A 226 -2.58 -27.08 -3.15
CA THR A 226 -2.73 -25.62 -3.21
C THR A 226 -2.01 -25.06 -4.42
N LEU A 227 -2.58 -24.01 -5.01
CA LEU A 227 -1.94 -23.23 -6.06
C LEU A 227 -0.61 -22.66 -5.59
N ASP A 228 0.40 -22.73 -6.45
CA ASP A 228 1.59 -21.91 -6.32
C ASP A 228 1.35 -20.53 -6.96
N PHE A 229 0.99 -19.57 -6.11
CA PHE A 229 0.78 -18.18 -6.51
C PHE A 229 2.05 -17.49 -7.04
N PHE A 230 3.23 -18.11 -6.87
CA PHE A 230 4.51 -17.59 -7.34
C PHE A 230 4.98 -18.22 -8.65
N SER A 231 4.26 -19.22 -9.18
CA SER A 231 4.57 -19.81 -10.48
C SER A 231 4.43 -18.78 -11.61
N ASN A 232 5.34 -18.83 -12.58
CA ASN A 232 5.44 -17.82 -13.63
C ASN A 232 4.17 -17.72 -14.47
N TYR A 233 3.56 -18.85 -14.83
CA TYR A 233 2.28 -18.85 -15.54
C TYR A 233 1.11 -18.30 -14.72
N PHE A 234 1.08 -18.53 -13.40
CA PHE A 234 0.03 -17.95 -12.57
C PHE A 234 0.17 -16.42 -12.47
N ILE A 235 1.41 -15.93 -12.38
CA ILE A 235 1.68 -14.49 -12.42
C ILE A 235 1.30 -13.90 -13.78
N LEU A 236 1.71 -14.54 -14.88
CA LEU A 236 1.38 -14.13 -16.24
C LEU A 236 -0.14 -14.10 -16.47
N TYR A 237 -0.85 -15.14 -16.02
CA TYR A 237 -2.31 -15.19 -16.01
C TYR A 237 -2.93 -13.99 -15.31
N ARG A 238 -2.42 -13.61 -14.13
CA ARG A 238 -2.92 -12.44 -13.39
C ARG A 238 -2.65 -11.13 -14.13
N LEU A 239 -1.51 -11.00 -14.79
CA LEU A 239 -1.16 -9.80 -15.57
C LEU A 239 -2.07 -9.66 -16.79
N ILE A 240 -2.24 -10.72 -17.59
CA ILE A 240 -3.14 -10.73 -18.75
C ILE A 240 -4.58 -10.44 -18.33
N ARG A 241 -5.05 -11.07 -17.25
CA ARG A 241 -6.41 -10.84 -16.73
C ARG A 241 -6.62 -9.41 -16.23
N ARG A 242 -5.58 -8.76 -15.69
CA ARG A 242 -5.65 -7.38 -15.20
C ARG A 242 -5.65 -6.36 -16.35
N ASN A 243 -4.89 -6.63 -17.41
CA ASN A 243 -4.73 -5.70 -18.52
C ASN A 243 -5.86 -5.83 -19.57
N GLU A 244 -6.80 -6.76 -19.39
CA GLU A 244 -7.90 -7.11 -20.31
C GLU A 244 -7.49 -7.33 -21.78
N SER A 245 -6.18 -7.50 -22.01
CA SER A 245 -5.56 -7.55 -23.31
C SER A 245 -4.77 -8.84 -23.41
N PRO A 246 -5.13 -9.76 -24.33
CA PRO A 246 -4.31 -10.92 -24.65
C PRO A 246 -3.13 -10.56 -25.56
N PHE A 247 -2.94 -9.26 -25.87
CA PHE A 247 -1.84 -8.82 -26.74
C PHE A 247 -0.52 -8.96 -26.00
N LEU A 248 0.21 -9.99 -26.41
CA LEU A 248 1.55 -10.28 -25.94
C LEU A 248 2.53 -9.89 -27.04
N LEU A 249 3.46 -8.98 -26.73
CA LEU A 249 4.67 -8.91 -27.55
C LEU A 249 5.35 -10.27 -27.42
N THR A 250 5.47 -10.96 -28.55
CA THR A 250 6.09 -12.27 -28.63
C THR A 250 7.15 -12.18 -29.70
N LYS A 251 8.41 -12.29 -29.28
CA LYS A 251 9.56 -12.13 -30.17
C LYS A 251 10.53 -13.27 -29.97
N LYS A 252 10.94 -13.94 -31.04
CA LYS A 252 12.03 -14.93 -30.96
C LYS A 252 13.35 -14.20 -30.67
N ILE A 253 14.02 -14.53 -29.55
CA ILE A 253 15.33 -13.93 -29.21
C ILE A 253 16.49 -14.83 -29.66
N ARG A 254 16.43 -16.13 -29.36
CA ARG A 254 17.52 -17.07 -29.67
C ARG A 254 17.01 -18.48 -29.90
N GLU A 255 17.89 -19.35 -30.37
CA GLU A 255 17.69 -20.79 -30.45
C GLU A 255 18.98 -21.52 -30.08
N ASP A 256 18.85 -22.74 -29.55
CA ASP A 256 19.94 -23.69 -29.37
C ASP A 256 19.69 -24.96 -30.21
N HIS A 257 20.27 -26.10 -29.82
CA HIS A 257 20.09 -27.38 -30.52
C HIS A 257 18.64 -27.87 -30.44
N ASP A 258 18.00 -27.74 -29.27
CA ASP A 258 16.72 -28.39 -28.96
C ASP A 258 15.56 -27.40 -28.93
N PHE A 259 15.84 -26.14 -28.58
CA PHE A 259 14.81 -25.15 -28.25
C PHE A 259 14.99 -23.81 -28.96
N ALA A 260 13.87 -23.13 -29.17
CA ALA A 260 13.78 -21.72 -29.47
C ALA A 260 13.20 -20.96 -28.27
N TYR A 261 13.70 -19.75 -28.04
CA TYR A 261 13.33 -18.93 -26.90
C TYR A 261 12.64 -17.65 -27.37
N PHE A 262 11.51 -17.35 -26.75
CA PHE A 262 10.65 -16.24 -27.08
C PHE A 262 10.48 -15.31 -25.88
N TYR A 263 10.73 -14.02 -26.10
CA TYR A 263 10.35 -12.99 -25.15
C TYR A 263 8.86 -12.78 -25.17
N ILE A 264 8.25 -12.79 -23.99
CA ILE A 264 6.83 -12.54 -23.77
C ILE A 264 6.70 -11.32 -22.87
N LEU A 265 6.16 -10.23 -23.40
CA LEU A 265 5.79 -9.06 -22.62
C LEU A 265 4.26 -8.96 -22.54
N PRO A 266 3.65 -8.98 -21.34
CA PRO A 266 2.20 -8.94 -21.13
C PRO A 266 1.51 -7.64 -21.56
N ASP A 267 2.28 -6.59 -21.83
CA ASP A 267 1.83 -5.27 -22.24
C ASP A 267 2.54 -4.94 -23.55
N GLU A 268 1.79 -4.89 -24.65
CA GLU A 268 2.34 -4.68 -26.00
C GLU A 268 2.74 -3.21 -26.20
N LYS A 269 3.73 -2.72 -25.45
CA LYS A 269 4.37 -1.43 -25.74
C LYS A 269 5.27 -1.60 -26.97
N LYS A 270 4.69 -1.39 -28.15
CA LYS A 270 5.40 -1.50 -29.44
C LYS A 270 6.47 -0.44 -29.63
N CYS A 271 6.33 0.71 -28.99
CA CYS A 271 7.17 1.89 -29.21
C CYS A 271 7.82 2.39 -27.93
N ASN A 272 8.98 3.01 -28.11
CA ASN A 272 9.65 3.80 -27.10
C ASN A 272 9.07 5.22 -27.11
N ILE A 273 8.11 5.49 -26.22
CA ILE A 273 7.40 6.77 -26.13
C ILE A 273 8.37 7.87 -25.69
N PHE A 274 9.41 7.58 -24.90
CA PHE A 274 10.43 8.60 -24.60
C PHE A 274 11.12 9.12 -25.86
N GLU A 275 11.38 8.26 -26.85
CA GLU A 275 11.96 8.69 -28.13
C GLU A 275 10.97 9.56 -28.93
N GLU A 276 9.69 9.22 -28.90
CA GLU A 276 8.63 10.04 -29.51
C GLU A 276 8.53 11.41 -28.83
N LEU A 277 8.49 11.46 -27.49
CA LEU A 277 8.52 12.70 -26.71
C LEU A 277 9.76 13.53 -27.02
N ALA A 278 10.95 12.90 -27.08
CA ALA A 278 12.20 13.57 -27.41
C ALA A 278 12.16 14.23 -28.80
N SER A 279 11.40 13.69 -29.76
CA SER A 279 11.25 14.25 -31.10
C SER A 279 10.52 15.61 -31.14
N TYR A 280 9.74 15.92 -30.09
CA TYR A 280 9.09 17.22 -29.92
C TYR A 280 10.00 18.29 -29.35
N ALA A 281 11.20 17.93 -28.88
CA ALA A 281 12.20 18.87 -28.35
C ALA A 281 13.41 19.01 -29.28
N LYS A 282 14.08 20.17 -29.22
CA LYS A 282 15.26 20.44 -30.05
C LYS A 282 16.46 19.56 -29.69
N TYR A 283 16.73 19.39 -28.40
CA TYR A 283 17.85 18.58 -27.90
C TYR A 283 17.42 17.23 -27.33
N GLY A 284 16.10 17.02 -27.21
CA GLY A 284 15.51 15.77 -26.77
C GLY A 284 14.94 15.81 -25.36
N LEU A 285 14.96 14.64 -24.72
CA LEU A 285 14.36 14.40 -23.42
C LEU A 285 15.41 13.93 -22.42
N VAL A 286 15.35 14.46 -21.21
CA VAL A 286 16.08 13.95 -20.06
C VAL A 286 15.12 13.36 -19.05
N ALA A 287 15.51 12.27 -18.40
CA ALA A 287 14.72 11.67 -17.35
C ALA A 287 15.57 11.06 -16.23
N ILE A 288 14.92 10.93 -15.08
CA ILE A 288 15.33 10.12 -13.93
C ILE A 288 14.17 9.20 -13.54
N ILE A 289 14.47 8.14 -12.78
CA ILE A 289 13.44 7.32 -12.13
C ILE A 289 13.00 7.92 -10.80
N GLY A 290 11.79 7.57 -10.38
CA GLY A 290 11.29 7.89 -9.05
C GLY A 290 11.54 6.80 -8.02
N ASN A 291 10.93 6.94 -6.84
CA ASN A 291 11.12 6.03 -5.71
C ASN A 291 10.33 4.73 -5.84
N ASP A 292 9.23 4.73 -6.60
CA ASP A 292 8.37 3.56 -6.84
C ASP A 292 8.86 2.70 -8.01
N ASP A 293 9.73 3.24 -8.86
CA ASP A 293 10.47 2.49 -9.86
C ASP A 293 11.51 1.57 -9.21
N ALA A 294 11.80 0.41 -9.79
CA ALA A 294 12.93 -0.39 -9.35
C ALA A 294 14.24 0.17 -9.94
N PRO A 295 15.41 -0.07 -9.31
CA PRO A 295 16.68 0.45 -9.81
C PRO A 295 17.00 0.06 -11.27
N ALA A 296 16.50 -1.07 -11.75
CA ALA A 296 16.69 -1.49 -13.15
C ALA A 296 15.75 -0.78 -14.14
N ASP A 297 14.70 -0.10 -13.70
CA ASP A 297 13.78 0.62 -14.58
C ASP A 297 14.42 1.86 -15.22
N ARG A 298 15.54 2.36 -14.66
CA ARG A 298 16.34 3.42 -15.29
C ARG A 298 16.81 3.08 -16.71
N PHE A 299 16.98 1.80 -17.02
CA PHE A 299 17.38 1.35 -18.35
C PHE A 299 16.28 1.55 -19.40
N ARG A 300 15.05 1.85 -18.98
CA ARG A 300 13.95 2.23 -19.87
C ARG A 300 14.08 3.67 -20.38
N ILE A 301 14.98 4.45 -19.79
CA ILE A 301 15.31 5.80 -20.27
C ILE A 301 16.41 5.67 -21.33
N TYR A 302 16.02 5.24 -22.53
CA TYR A 302 16.91 5.06 -23.68
C TYR A 302 16.24 5.54 -24.96
N GLY A 303 17.00 5.62 -26.06
CA GLY A 303 16.50 6.01 -27.38
C GLY A 303 17.24 7.21 -27.97
N ARG A 304 16.85 7.59 -29.18
CA ARG A 304 17.44 8.74 -29.89
C ARG A 304 17.12 10.03 -29.15
N ASN A 305 18.18 10.73 -28.71
CA ASN A 305 18.07 11.96 -27.93
C ASN A 305 17.28 11.81 -26.61
N VAL A 306 17.30 10.62 -26.01
CA VAL A 306 16.79 10.35 -24.67
C VAL A 306 17.98 10.12 -23.74
N TYR A 307 18.00 10.75 -22.57
CA TYR A 307 19.13 10.67 -21.65
C TYR A 307 18.68 10.36 -20.22
N GLU A 308 19.22 9.29 -19.65
CA GLU A 308 19.18 8.98 -18.22
C GLU A 308 20.21 9.90 -17.53
N ILE A 309 19.73 10.92 -16.81
CA ILE A 309 20.59 12.01 -16.33
C ILE A 309 21.13 11.82 -14.93
N HIS A 310 20.83 10.72 -14.24
CA HIS A 310 21.55 10.36 -13.04
C HIS A 310 23.00 10.01 -13.40
N ASP A 311 23.24 9.16 -14.40
CA ASP A 311 24.60 8.75 -14.80
C ASP A 311 25.16 9.53 -16.00
N THR A 312 24.31 10.16 -16.81
CA THR A 312 24.72 10.94 -18.00
C THR A 312 24.28 12.40 -17.92
N TRP A 313 25.15 13.27 -17.41
CA TRP A 313 24.89 14.70 -17.31
C TRP A 313 24.94 15.40 -18.66
N ILE A 314 24.21 16.50 -18.79
CA ILE A 314 24.13 17.27 -20.03
C ILE A 314 24.55 18.70 -19.81
N GLU A 315 25.47 19.18 -20.62
CA GLU A 315 25.84 20.58 -20.71
C GLU A 315 25.16 21.22 -21.91
N ILE A 316 24.33 22.23 -21.68
CA ILE A 316 23.63 22.98 -22.74
C ILE A 316 24.01 24.46 -22.61
N GLY A 317 24.93 24.93 -23.46
CA GLY A 317 25.44 26.31 -23.36
C GLY A 317 25.99 26.63 -21.96
N PRO A 318 25.46 27.64 -21.24
CA PRO A 318 25.93 28.02 -19.91
C PRO A 318 25.36 27.17 -18.77
N PHE A 319 24.66 26.06 -19.08
CA PHE A 319 23.97 25.22 -18.10
C PHE A 319 24.59 23.83 -17.98
N LEU A 320 24.70 23.32 -16.76
CA LEU A 320 24.96 21.91 -16.48
C LEU A 320 23.73 21.30 -15.80
N ILE A 321 23.17 20.26 -16.43
CA ILE A 321 21.97 19.55 -16.00
C ILE A 321 22.38 18.21 -15.39
N ILE A 322 21.93 17.95 -14.16
CA ILE A 322 22.23 16.72 -13.41
C ILE A 322 20.93 16.08 -12.87
N GLY A 323 20.95 14.76 -12.71
CA GLY A 323 19.85 13.98 -12.13
C GLY A 323 20.12 13.43 -10.73
N LEU A 324 19.11 13.48 -9.85
CA LEU A 324 19.03 12.79 -8.57
C LEU A 324 17.77 11.91 -8.59
N GLU A 325 17.93 10.61 -8.81
CA GLU A 325 16.82 9.67 -8.95
C GLU A 325 16.40 9.10 -7.58
N GLY A 326 15.24 8.44 -7.54
CA GLY A 326 14.75 7.77 -6.34
C GLY A 326 14.42 8.74 -5.20
N SER A 327 14.43 8.24 -3.96
CA SER A 327 14.24 9.09 -2.79
C SER A 327 15.18 8.75 -1.63
N THR A 328 15.24 9.68 -0.68
CA THR A 328 16.01 9.55 0.56
C THR A 328 15.14 9.20 1.77
N CYS A 329 13.83 9.02 1.56
CA CYS A 329 12.84 8.85 2.62
C CYS A 329 12.51 7.39 2.97
N GLY A 330 13.16 6.41 2.34
CA GLY A 330 12.93 4.98 2.58
C GLY A 330 11.64 4.42 1.96
N LEU A 331 10.96 5.20 1.12
CA LEU A 331 9.71 4.80 0.46
C LEU A 331 9.96 4.21 -0.93
N GLY A 332 9.36 3.07 -1.22
CA GLY A 332 9.40 2.43 -2.54
C GLY A 332 10.70 1.66 -2.83
N PRO A 333 10.76 0.90 -3.95
CA PRO A 333 11.93 0.07 -4.29
C PRO A 333 13.24 0.85 -4.49
N SER A 334 13.14 2.14 -4.84
CA SER A 334 14.26 3.06 -5.01
C SER A 334 14.25 4.17 -3.95
N GLY A 335 13.78 3.86 -2.73
CA GLY A 335 13.70 4.80 -1.62
C GLY A 335 14.93 4.89 -0.71
N ASP A 336 15.94 4.06 -0.95
CA ASP A 336 17.11 3.90 -0.07
C ASP A 336 18.34 4.69 -0.55
N TYR A 337 18.15 5.78 -1.32
CA TYR A 337 19.27 6.65 -1.67
C TYR A 337 19.73 7.41 -0.42
N GLY A 338 20.92 7.10 0.07
CA GLY A 338 21.47 7.78 1.25
C GLY A 338 21.76 9.26 0.97
N GLU A 339 21.39 10.13 1.92
CA GLU A 339 21.68 11.58 1.85
C GLU A 339 23.16 11.89 1.57
N GLY A 340 24.09 11.11 2.14
CA GLY A 340 25.52 11.26 1.86
C GLY A 340 25.91 11.00 0.39
N SER A 341 25.22 10.08 -0.29
CA SER A 341 25.44 9.81 -1.72
C SER A 341 24.89 10.94 -2.58
N VAL A 342 23.73 11.48 -2.21
CA VAL A 342 23.14 12.67 -2.85
C VAL A 342 24.07 13.88 -2.69
N ARG A 343 24.56 14.13 -1.47
CA ARG A 343 25.49 15.22 -1.17
C ARG A 343 26.76 15.14 -2.03
N LEU A 344 27.42 13.98 -2.05
CA LEU A 344 28.65 13.79 -2.82
C LEU A 344 28.45 14.06 -4.32
N ARG A 345 27.29 13.64 -4.87
CA ARG A 345 26.95 13.88 -6.27
C ARG A 345 26.74 15.36 -6.58
N LEU A 346 26.09 16.08 -5.67
CA LEU A 346 25.88 17.54 -5.77
C LEU A 346 27.21 18.31 -5.70
N GLU A 347 28.09 17.95 -4.77
CA GLU A 347 29.42 18.55 -4.66
C GLU A 347 30.27 18.30 -5.91
N LEU A 348 30.23 17.07 -6.46
CA LEU A 348 30.91 16.75 -7.71
C LEU A 348 30.37 17.60 -8.88
N ALA A 349 29.05 17.79 -8.94
CA ALA A 349 28.43 18.62 -9.97
C ALA A 349 28.83 20.09 -9.83
N PHE A 350 28.91 20.61 -8.60
CA PHE A 350 29.38 21.96 -8.32
C PHE A 350 30.81 22.18 -8.83
N GLU A 351 31.74 21.29 -8.49
CA GLU A 351 33.13 21.34 -8.95
C GLU A 351 33.27 21.27 -10.48
N ILE A 352 32.39 20.50 -11.14
CA ILE A 352 32.39 20.36 -12.60
C ILE A 352 31.72 21.55 -13.29
N SER A 353 30.69 22.15 -12.67
CA SER A 353 29.93 23.25 -13.25
C SER A 353 30.80 24.47 -13.55
N ARG A 354 31.85 24.73 -12.77
CA ARG A 354 32.74 25.88 -12.91
C ARG A 354 31.94 27.19 -12.97
N ASP A 355 31.96 27.86 -14.13
CA ASP A 355 31.29 29.11 -14.47
C ASP A 355 29.84 28.91 -14.98
N LYS A 356 29.39 27.66 -15.15
CA LYS A 356 28.04 27.31 -15.62
C LYS A 356 27.05 27.28 -14.47
N LYS A 357 25.78 27.53 -14.78
CA LYS A 357 24.66 27.41 -13.84
C LYS A 357 24.19 25.97 -13.71
N LEU A 358 23.91 25.53 -12.49
CA LEU A 358 23.38 24.19 -12.22
C LEU A 358 21.87 24.13 -12.36
N LEU A 359 21.39 23.12 -13.08
CA LEU A 359 19.99 22.72 -13.20
C LEU A 359 19.88 21.30 -12.63
N ILE A 360 19.11 21.14 -11.56
CA ILE A 360 19.00 19.87 -10.85
C ILE A 360 17.62 19.29 -11.14
N VAL A 361 17.58 18.09 -11.71
CA VAL A 361 16.36 17.28 -11.79
C VAL A 361 16.43 16.27 -10.66
N SER A 362 15.55 16.40 -9.68
CA SER A 362 15.57 15.56 -8.47
C SER A 362 14.19 14.99 -8.24
N HIS A 363 14.04 13.68 -8.14
CA HIS A 363 12.71 13.13 -7.87
C HIS A 363 12.22 13.62 -6.50
N SER A 364 13.06 13.54 -5.48
CA SER A 364 12.76 14.12 -4.16
C SER A 364 12.89 15.66 -4.15
N PRO A 365 11.91 16.40 -3.62
CA PRO A 365 12.05 17.84 -3.38
C PRO A 365 13.06 18.12 -2.25
N PRO A 366 13.57 19.37 -2.13
CA PRO A 366 14.41 19.76 -0.98
C PRO A 366 13.60 19.73 0.33
N ARG A 367 14.23 19.25 1.41
CA ARG A 367 13.62 19.22 2.74
C ARG A 367 13.08 20.60 3.15
N GLY A 368 11.84 20.62 3.61
CA GLY A 368 11.12 21.83 4.04
C GLY A 368 10.62 22.72 2.90
N VAL A 369 10.77 22.33 1.62
CA VAL A 369 10.28 23.08 0.46
C VAL A 369 9.54 22.16 -0.48
N LEU A 370 8.23 22.38 -0.62
CA LEU A 370 7.36 21.57 -1.48
C LEU A 370 7.41 20.06 -1.18
N ASP A 371 7.63 19.69 0.08
CA ASP A 371 7.94 18.32 0.50
C ASP A 371 6.98 17.73 1.55
N ARG A 372 5.85 18.40 1.82
CA ARG A 372 4.86 17.98 2.82
C ARG A 372 3.90 16.93 2.24
N ALA A 373 4.02 15.69 2.71
CA ALA A 373 3.11 14.60 2.39
C ALA A 373 2.06 14.41 3.49
N MET A 374 0.95 13.72 3.18
CA MET A 374 -0.09 13.34 4.16
C MET A 374 -0.36 11.84 4.21
N ARG A 375 0.08 11.08 3.20
CA ARG A 375 -0.29 9.68 2.98
C ARG A 375 0.15 8.76 4.13
N PHE A 376 1.16 9.17 4.89
CA PHE A 376 1.75 8.43 6.01
C PHE A 376 1.87 9.27 7.30
N GLY A 377 1.20 10.42 7.37
CA GLY A 377 1.40 11.47 8.39
C GLY A 377 1.71 12.82 7.73
N ASP A 378 1.50 13.95 8.45
CA ASP A 378 1.94 15.28 7.97
C ASP A 378 3.44 15.44 8.19
N GLU A 379 4.20 14.81 7.31
CA GLU A 379 5.65 14.77 7.37
C GLU A 379 6.24 15.48 6.16
N ALA A 380 7.31 16.21 6.42
CA ALA A 380 8.26 16.54 5.37
C ALA A 380 8.92 15.21 4.94
N ILE A 381 9.10 14.98 3.64
CA ILE A 381 9.75 13.77 3.09
C ILE A 381 10.80 14.10 2.02
N GLY A 382 11.21 15.36 1.91
CA GLY A 382 12.23 15.81 0.97
C GLY A 382 13.66 15.52 1.42
N SER A 383 14.62 15.65 0.50
CA SER A 383 16.05 15.42 0.72
C SER A 383 16.70 16.56 1.50
N LEU A 384 17.36 16.20 2.60
CA LEU A 384 18.13 17.13 3.42
C LEU A 384 19.42 17.57 2.71
N ALA A 385 20.14 16.65 2.07
CA ALA A 385 21.36 16.97 1.33
C ALA A 385 21.12 17.97 0.19
N LEU A 386 20.00 17.83 -0.52
CA LEU A 386 19.59 18.80 -1.53
C LEU A 386 19.28 20.15 -0.90
N ARG A 387 18.55 20.19 0.23
CA ARG A 387 18.25 21.42 0.94
C ARG A 387 19.53 22.16 1.34
N ASP A 388 20.43 21.50 2.04
CA ASP A 388 21.67 22.09 2.54
C ASP A 388 22.52 22.62 1.38
N PHE A 389 22.62 21.85 0.29
CA PHE A 389 23.37 22.26 -0.89
C PHE A 389 22.82 23.54 -1.53
N LEU A 390 21.49 23.70 -1.62
CA LEU A 390 20.85 24.90 -2.18
C LEU A 390 21.04 26.14 -1.29
N GLU A 391 21.13 25.95 0.02
CA GLU A 391 21.41 27.04 0.97
C GLU A 391 22.86 27.52 0.88
N GLU A 392 23.79 26.59 0.69
CA GLU A 392 25.23 26.85 0.61
C GLU A 392 25.67 27.42 -0.76
N ASN A 393 24.94 27.12 -1.85
CA ASN A 393 25.41 27.37 -3.21
C ASN A 393 24.44 28.22 -4.04
N ASN A 394 24.87 29.45 -4.37
CA ASN A 394 24.10 30.38 -5.20
C ASN A 394 24.23 30.14 -6.73
N ASN A 395 24.94 29.08 -7.14
CA ASN A 395 25.14 28.76 -8.55
C ASN A 395 24.04 27.85 -9.14
N VAL A 396 23.08 27.45 -8.32
CA VAL A 396 21.92 26.68 -8.78
C VAL A 396 20.84 27.63 -9.28
N ALA A 397 20.41 27.42 -10.52
CA ALA A 397 19.37 28.24 -11.15
C ALA A 397 17.97 27.67 -10.90
N LEU A 398 17.85 26.35 -11.06
CA LEU A 398 16.56 25.66 -11.11
C LEU A 398 16.67 24.26 -10.52
N VAL A 399 15.68 23.89 -9.72
CA VAL A 399 15.39 22.51 -9.33
C VAL A 399 14.01 22.12 -9.85
N ILE A 400 13.94 21.03 -10.61
CA ILE A 400 12.68 20.42 -11.03
C ILE A 400 12.54 19.10 -10.26
N CYS A 401 11.41 18.93 -9.57
CA CYS A 401 11.16 17.76 -8.75
C CYS A 401 9.77 17.14 -8.87
N GLY A 402 9.62 15.93 -8.33
CA GLY A 402 8.40 15.13 -8.29
C GLY A 402 8.05 14.69 -6.87
N HIS A 403 7.67 13.42 -6.72
CA HIS A 403 7.50 12.66 -5.46
C HIS A 403 6.31 13.10 -4.58
N VAL A 404 6.18 14.39 -4.27
CA VAL A 404 5.19 14.91 -3.32
C VAL A 404 3.99 15.49 -4.05
N HIS A 405 3.06 14.60 -4.43
CA HIS A 405 1.88 14.92 -5.27
C HIS A 405 1.03 16.10 -4.76
N LYS A 406 0.90 16.26 -3.43
CA LYS A 406 0.18 17.37 -2.77
C LYS A 406 0.81 18.74 -3.05
N CYS A 407 2.11 18.75 -3.31
CA CYS A 407 2.90 19.93 -3.65
C CYS A 407 3.11 20.09 -5.16
N GLY A 408 2.64 19.12 -5.97
CA GLY A 408 2.66 19.20 -7.42
C GLY A 408 1.90 20.40 -7.98
N GLY A 409 2.40 20.97 -9.08
CA GLY A 409 1.80 22.15 -9.69
C GLY A 409 2.16 23.46 -8.98
N LYS A 410 3.22 23.47 -8.17
CA LYS A 410 3.66 24.62 -7.37
C LYS A 410 5.14 24.90 -7.59
N CYS A 411 5.53 26.13 -7.31
CA CYS A 411 6.92 26.56 -7.30
C CYS A 411 7.19 27.43 -6.09
N GLU A 412 8.41 27.33 -5.57
CA GLU A 412 8.92 28.11 -4.44
C GLU A 412 10.34 28.58 -4.77
N ARG A 413 10.90 29.44 -3.91
CA ARG A 413 12.26 29.95 -4.09
C ARG A 413 13.09 29.74 -2.83
N ILE A 414 14.31 29.25 -3.01
CA ILE A 414 15.35 29.18 -1.98
C ILE A 414 16.53 30.00 -2.50
N ASN A 415 16.86 31.10 -1.83
CA ASN A 415 17.87 32.04 -2.30
C ASN A 415 17.60 32.48 -3.76
N ASN A 416 18.56 32.25 -4.66
CA ASN A 416 18.41 32.53 -6.09
C ASN A 416 17.80 31.36 -6.89
N THR A 417 17.63 30.20 -6.25
CA THR A 417 17.16 28.97 -6.91
C THR A 417 15.64 28.90 -6.93
N VAL A 418 15.06 28.67 -8.12
CA VAL A 418 13.64 28.31 -8.23
C VAL A 418 13.49 26.80 -8.05
N VAL A 419 12.58 26.38 -7.18
CA VAL A 419 12.22 24.96 -6.99
C VAL A 419 10.81 24.76 -7.53
N VAL A 420 10.64 23.83 -8.47
CA VAL A 420 9.37 23.56 -9.15
C VAL A 420 9.00 22.09 -8.96
N ASN A 421 7.92 21.83 -8.23
CA ASN A 421 7.39 20.49 -8.08
C ASN A 421 6.32 20.22 -9.16
N VAL A 422 6.65 19.35 -10.10
CA VAL A 422 5.85 19.04 -11.30
C VAL A 422 5.13 17.69 -11.20
N SER A 423 5.10 17.06 -10.02
CA SER A 423 4.40 15.77 -9.82
C SER A 423 2.92 15.87 -10.16
N SER A 424 2.37 14.91 -10.90
CA SER A 424 0.92 14.74 -11.06
C SER A 424 0.36 13.84 -9.95
N HIS A 425 -0.93 13.96 -9.63
CA HIS A 425 -1.54 13.08 -8.64
C HIS A 425 -1.86 11.71 -9.25
N ASP A 426 -1.83 10.67 -8.42
CA ASP A 426 -2.04 9.26 -8.76
C ASP A 426 -3.52 8.82 -8.73
N ASP A 427 -4.47 9.75 -8.60
CA ASP A 427 -5.90 9.44 -8.66
C ASP A 427 -6.47 9.70 -10.07
N ALA A 428 -7.58 9.05 -10.41
CA ALA A 428 -8.18 9.15 -11.73
C ALA A 428 -8.87 10.50 -12.03
N PHE A 429 -9.11 11.34 -11.02
CA PHE A 429 -9.84 12.60 -11.14
C PHE A 429 -8.91 13.81 -11.29
N SER A 430 -7.65 13.69 -10.89
CA SER A 430 -6.67 14.77 -10.97
C SER A 430 -6.07 14.94 -12.35
N LYS A 431 -6.07 16.19 -12.82
CA LYS A 431 -5.36 16.63 -14.02
C LYS A 431 -3.84 16.48 -13.87
N ALA A 432 -3.16 16.15 -14.97
CA ALA A 432 -1.70 16.10 -14.98
C ALA A 432 -1.09 17.51 -15.01
N ASN A 433 0.06 17.64 -14.34
CA ASN A 433 0.81 18.89 -14.22
C ASN A 433 1.92 18.93 -15.27
N MET A 434 1.98 20.05 -16.00
CA MET A 434 3.11 20.36 -16.87
C MET A 434 3.50 21.82 -16.71
N VAL A 435 4.78 22.12 -16.85
CA VAL A 435 5.29 23.48 -16.75
C VAL A 435 6.22 23.80 -17.92
N TRP A 436 6.05 24.99 -18.49
CA TRP A 436 6.97 25.61 -19.42
C TRP A 436 7.80 26.65 -18.68
N ILE A 437 9.11 26.55 -18.79
CA ILE A 437 10.07 27.42 -18.11
C ILE A 437 11.01 28.02 -19.16
N LEU A 438 11.10 29.35 -19.17
CA LEU A 438 12.09 30.07 -19.97
C LEU A 438 13.22 30.54 -19.04
N LEU A 439 14.40 29.94 -19.18
CA LEU A 439 15.60 30.37 -18.46
C LEU A 439 16.42 31.31 -19.33
N ASP A 440 16.73 32.51 -18.84
CA ASP A 440 17.70 33.40 -19.50
C ASP A 440 19.14 32.87 -19.35
N GLN A 441 20.09 33.43 -20.11
CA GLN A 441 21.50 32.99 -20.10
C GLN A 441 22.20 33.12 -18.74
N THR A 442 21.64 33.89 -17.81
CA THR A 442 22.19 34.08 -16.46
C THR A 442 21.64 33.07 -15.45
N GLY A 443 20.64 32.28 -15.85
CA GLY A 443 19.96 31.28 -15.02
C GLY A 443 18.69 31.79 -14.35
N ASN A 444 18.19 32.99 -14.68
CA ASN A 444 16.91 33.45 -14.14
C ASN A 444 15.75 32.83 -14.92
N ALA A 445 14.74 32.33 -14.20
CA ALA A 445 13.46 31.93 -14.78
C ALA A 445 12.64 33.17 -15.16
N ALA A 446 12.80 33.61 -16.40
CA ALA A 446 12.10 34.76 -16.98
C ALA A 446 10.59 34.49 -17.15
N GLU A 447 10.21 33.22 -17.37
CA GLU A 447 8.80 32.80 -17.46
C GLU A 447 8.62 31.41 -16.83
N ILE A 448 7.52 31.22 -16.09
CA ILE A 448 7.04 29.93 -15.60
C ILE A 448 5.54 29.87 -15.90
N LYS A 449 5.15 29.01 -16.84
CA LYS A 449 3.76 28.86 -17.30
C LYS A 449 3.28 27.43 -17.10
N TRP A 450 2.21 27.28 -16.33
CA TRP A 450 1.61 25.98 -16.03
C TRP A 450 0.55 25.58 -17.05
N PHE A 451 0.52 24.29 -17.37
CA PHE A 451 -0.52 23.63 -18.15
C PHE A 451 -1.10 22.48 -17.34
N LYS A 452 -2.40 22.23 -17.55
CA LYS A 452 -3.13 21.11 -16.94
C LYS A 452 -3.68 20.24 -18.06
N LEU A 453 -3.23 18.99 -18.13
CA LEU A 453 -3.79 18.03 -19.06
C LEU A 453 -5.00 17.32 -18.43
N PRO A 454 -5.97 16.87 -19.24
CA PRO A 454 -7.16 16.18 -18.73
C PRO A 454 -6.83 15.03 -17.77
N SER A 455 -7.70 14.82 -16.78
CA SER A 455 -7.61 13.63 -15.93
C SER A 455 -8.13 12.40 -16.66
N LEU A 456 -7.80 11.21 -16.16
CA LEU A 456 -8.28 9.95 -16.73
C LEU A 456 -9.82 9.92 -16.82
N ILE A 457 -10.52 10.40 -15.78
CA ILE A 457 -11.98 10.48 -15.77
C ILE A 457 -12.49 11.45 -16.83
N GLU A 458 -11.88 12.62 -17.01
CA GLU A 458 -12.30 13.57 -18.05
C GLU A 458 -12.17 12.95 -19.44
N THR A 459 -11.05 12.27 -19.72
CA THR A 459 -10.83 11.59 -21.00
C THR A 459 -11.83 10.46 -21.21
N ILE A 460 -12.08 9.61 -20.21
CA ILE A 460 -13.06 8.51 -20.32
C ILE A 460 -14.47 9.04 -20.57
N LEU A 461 -14.88 10.11 -19.88
CA LEU A 461 -16.21 10.69 -20.04
C LEU A 461 -16.42 11.30 -21.43
N ARG A 462 -15.37 11.87 -22.03
CA ARG A 462 -15.38 12.47 -23.38
C ARG A 462 -15.34 11.45 -24.50
N GLU A 463 -14.52 10.41 -24.38
CA GLU A 463 -14.20 9.51 -25.48
C GLU A 463 -15.17 8.34 -25.64
N TYR A 464 -15.68 7.82 -24.52
CA TYR A 464 -16.50 6.60 -24.55
C TYR A 464 -17.99 6.90 -24.36
N SER A 465 -18.84 5.93 -24.65
CA SER A 465 -20.29 5.99 -24.40
C SER A 465 -20.85 4.61 -24.05
N GLY A 466 -22.08 4.56 -23.53
CA GLY A 466 -22.76 3.29 -23.21
C GLY A 466 -21.97 2.36 -22.29
N GLU A 467 -21.98 1.06 -22.61
CA GLU A 467 -21.30 0.02 -21.83
C GLU A 467 -19.77 0.15 -21.85
N GLU A 468 -19.17 0.68 -22.93
CA GLU A 468 -17.71 0.91 -22.99
C GLU A 468 -17.28 1.93 -21.94
N LYS A 469 -18.05 3.03 -21.78
CA LYS A 469 -17.80 4.01 -20.72
C LYS A 469 -17.83 3.37 -19.34
N LEU A 470 -18.83 2.53 -19.08
CA LEU A 470 -18.95 1.84 -17.80
C LEU A 470 -17.77 0.88 -17.55
N LEU A 471 -17.26 0.23 -18.59
CA LEU A 471 -16.08 -0.63 -18.51
C LEU A 471 -14.84 0.19 -18.15
N HIS A 472 -14.52 1.23 -18.93
CA HIS A 472 -13.34 2.07 -18.69
C HIS A 472 -13.38 2.77 -17.32
N LEU A 473 -14.54 3.28 -16.89
CA LEU A 473 -14.70 3.88 -15.55
C LEU A 473 -14.42 2.88 -14.42
N ARG A 474 -14.70 1.60 -14.63
CA ARG A 474 -14.49 0.56 -13.62
C ARG A 474 -13.06 0.04 -13.62
N GLU A 475 -12.56 -0.32 -14.79
CA GLU A 475 -11.31 -1.07 -14.92
C GLU A 475 -10.09 -0.13 -14.94
N GLU A 476 -10.19 1.05 -15.55
CA GLU A 476 -9.09 2.04 -15.56
C GLU A 476 -9.17 3.01 -14.39
N ALA A 477 -10.35 3.58 -14.12
CA ALA A 477 -10.52 4.56 -13.03
C ALA A 477 -10.83 3.94 -11.65
N GLY A 478 -10.95 2.61 -11.58
CA GLY A 478 -11.12 1.87 -10.32
C GLY A 478 -12.46 2.10 -9.61
N LEU A 479 -13.50 2.54 -10.33
CA LEU A 479 -14.81 2.80 -9.73
C LEU A 479 -15.63 1.52 -9.56
N SER A 480 -16.44 1.46 -8.50
CA SER A 480 -17.44 0.39 -8.40
C SER A 480 -18.49 0.53 -9.51
N ARG A 481 -19.15 -0.58 -9.88
CA ARG A 481 -20.23 -0.55 -10.90
C ARG A 481 -21.27 0.53 -10.60
N ASN A 482 -21.66 0.69 -9.34
CA ASN A 482 -22.63 1.71 -8.95
C ASN A 482 -22.08 3.14 -9.12
N GLU A 483 -20.80 3.39 -8.79
CA GLU A 483 -20.18 4.70 -8.98
C GLU A 483 -20.02 5.04 -10.47
N ALA A 484 -19.62 4.07 -11.29
CA ALA A 484 -19.52 4.23 -12.74
C ALA A 484 -20.88 4.54 -13.38
N THR A 485 -21.95 3.82 -12.98
CA THR A 485 -23.32 4.11 -13.43
C THR A 485 -23.76 5.52 -13.01
N LEU A 486 -23.55 5.89 -11.74
CA LEU A 486 -23.91 7.21 -11.24
C LEU A 486 -23.21 8.35 -12.00
N LEU A 487 -21.91 8.22 -12.26
CA LEU A 487 -21.17 9.22 -13.03
C LEU A 487 -21.59 9.25 -14.50
N THR A 488 -21.92 8.09 -15.09
CA THR A 488 -22.41 8.00 -16.47
C THR A 488 -23.75 8.72 -16.61
N GLU A 489 -24.72 8.41 -15.74
CA GLU A 489 -26.03 9.09 -15.72
C GLU A 489 -25.90 10.59 -15.45
N ALA A 490 -24.98 10.98 -14.56
CA ALA A 490 -24.70 12.40 -14.32
C ALA A 490 -24.11 13.05 -15.58
N HIS A 491 -23.19 12.39 -16.28
CA HIS A 491 -22.58 12.91 -17.49
C HIS A 491 -23.60 13.04 -18.62
N GLU A 492 -24.49 12.07 -18.80
CA GLU A 492 -25.60 12.15 -19.76
C GLU A 492 -26.52 13.35 -19.49
N LYS A 493 -26.75 13.65 -18.20
CA LYS A 493 -27.62 14.77 -17.79
C LYS A 493 -26.95 16.14 -17.92
N TYR A 494 -25.66 16.24 -17.59
CA TYR A 494 -24.97 17.54 -17.41
C TYR A 494 -23.89 17.82 -18.45
N GLY A 495 -23.51 16.84 -19.27
CA GLY A 495 -22.52 16.94 -20.34
C GLY A 495 -21.18 17.53 -19.87
N ASN A 496 -20.60 18.40 -20.70
CA ASN A 496 -19.31 19.04 -20.44
C ASN A 496 -19.25 19.81 -19.12
N LYS A 497 -20.39 20.33 -18.63
CA LYS A 497 -20.41 21.03 -17.34
C LYS A 497 -19.99 20.11 -16.19
N LEU A 498 -20.40 18.84 -16.20
CA LEU A 498 -19.95 17.88 -15.20
C LEU A 498 -18.44 17.65 -15.30
N ILE A 499 -17.92 17.50 -16.52
CA ILE A 499 -16.48 17.30 -16.77
C ILE A 499 -15.69 18.47 -16.19
N ASP A 500 -16.11 19.71 -16.45
CA ASP A 500 -15.42 20.91 -15.95
C ASP A 500 -15.40 20.98 -14.41
N ASP A 501 -16.42 20.42 -13.76
CA ASP A 501 -16.59 20.48 -12.30
C ASP A 501 -16.12 19.19 -11.56
N ILE A 502 -15.76 18.12 -12.28
CA ILE A 502 -15.61 16.78 -11.68
C ILE A 502 -14.44 16.69 -10.69
N GLN A 503 -13.37 17.44 -10.94
CA GLN A 503 -12.20 17.47 -10.05
C GLN A 503 -12.55 18.14 -8.71
N ASP A 504 -13.32 19.25 -8.73
CA ASP A 504 -13.79 19.92 -7.52
C ASP A 504 -14.77 19.03 -6.74
N MET A 505 -15.64 18.33 -7.46
CA MET A 505 -16.53 17.31 -6.88
C MET A 505 -15.74 16.17 -6.22
N ALA A 506 -14.65 15.70 -6.85
CA ALA A 506 -13.79 14.66 -6.29
C ALA A 506 -13.12 15.10 -4.98
N ASN A 507 -12.76 16.37 -4.84
CA ASN A 507 -12.25 16.93 -3.58
C ASN A 507 -13.28 16.77 -2.43
N LEU A 508 -14.58 16.90 -2.69
CA LEU A 508 -15.62 16.63 -1.67
C LEU A 508 -15.57 15.17 -1.18
N LYS A 509 -15.35 14.21 -2.10
CA LYS A 509 -15.20 12.79 -1.74
C LYS A 509 -13.92 12.56 -0.94
N PHE A 510 -12.78 12.95 -1.48
CA PHE A 510 -11.47 12.57 -0.93
C PHE A 510 -11.12 13.33 0.34
N ARG A 511 -11.45 14.62 0.44
CA ARG A 511 -11.18 15.42 1.63
C ARG A 511 -12.19 15.16 2.75
N TYR A 512 -13.49 15.19 2.43
CA TYR A 512 -14.53 15.15 3.47
C TYR A 512 -15.16 13.77 3.68
N GLY A 513 -15.05 12.86 2.71
CA GLY A 513 -15.62 11.51 2.78
C GLY A 513 -17.08 11.42 2.32
N PHE A 514 -17.57 12.38 1.53
CA PHE A 514 -18.89 12.25 0.90
C PHE A 514 -18.88 11.09 -0.12
N SER A 515 -20.01 10.37 -0.23
CA SER A 515 -20.16 9.37 -1.30
C SER A 515 -20.47 10.05 -2.64
N TRP A 516 -20.20 9.38 -3.78
CA TRP A 516 -20.58 9.90 -5.10
C TRP A 516 -22.09 10.13 -5.23
N ASP A 517 -22.91 9.29 -4.59
CA ASP A 517 -24.36 9.51 -4.49
C ASP A 517 -24.71 10.84 -3.78
N ASN A 518 -24.03 11.16 -2.68
CA ASN A 518 -24.24 12.44 -2.00
C ASN A 518 -23.79 13.62 -2.86
N ILE A 519 -22.63 13.50 -3.50
CA ILE A 519 -22.02 14.56 -4.31
C ILE A 519 -22.89 14.86 -5.54
N ILE A 520 -23.39 13.84 -6.23
CA ILE A 520 -24.29 14.03 -7.38
C ILE A 520 -25.62 14.64 -6.94
N LYS A 521 -26.15 14.27 -5.75
CA LYS A 521 -27.33 14.93 -5.19
C LYS A 521 -27.08 16.40 -4.90
N PHE A 522 -25.95 16.75 -4.28
CA PHE A 522 -25.55 18.15 -4.07
C PHE A 522 -25.36 18.90 -5.39
N TYR A 523 -24.77 18.27 -6.39
CA TYR A 523 -24.52 18.86 -7.71
C TYR A 523 -25.81 19.22 -8.45
N ARG A 524 -26.92 18.51 -8.22
CA ARG A 524 -28.26 18.88 -8.72
C ARG A 524 -28.71 20.28 -8.27
N TYR A 525 -28.16 20.77 -7.16
CA TYR A 525 -28.41 22.10 -6.60
C TYR A 525 -27.25 23.08 -6.86
N GLY A 526 -26.33 22.76 -7.77
CA GLY A 526 -25.21 23.64 -8.15
C GLY A 526 -24.03 23.66 -7.18
N VAL A 527 -23.94 22.70 -6.26
CA VAL A 527 -22.78 22.56 -5.37
C VAL A 527 -21.60 21.99 -6.16
N LYS A 528 -20.47 22.71 -6.10
CA LYS A 528 -19.20 22.31 -6.71
C LYS A 528 -18.07 22.30 -5.68
N ALA A 529 -18.16 23.22 -4.72
CA ALA A 529 -17.17 23.43 -3.70
C ALA A 529 -17.78 23.27 -2.30
N PRO A 530 -16.98 22.95 -1.27
CA PRO A 530 -17.47 22.74 0.08
C PRO A 530 -18.22 23.95 0.64
N GLU A 531 -17.88 25.17 0.24
CA GLU A 531 -18.50 26.43 0.65
C GLU A 531 -19.99 26.51 0.26
N HIS A 532 -20.38 25.84 -0.83
CA HIS A 532 -21.76 25.85 -1.31
C HIS A 532 -22.70 24.96 -0.47
N ILE A 533 -22.15 24.11 0.41
CA ILE A 533 -22.96 23.23 1.27
C ILE A 533 -23.44 24.02 2.49
N THR A 534 -24.71 24.46 2.42
CA THR A 534 -25.43 25.09 3.52
C THR A 534 -26.16 24.05 4.39
N GLN A 535 -26.56 24.45 5.60
CA GLN A 535 -27.34 23.58 6.48
C GLN A 535 -28.67 23.16 5.86
N SER A 536 -29.40 24.09 5.22
CA SER A 536 -30.68 23.79 4.56
C SER A 536 -30.51 22.79 3.42
N LEU A 537 -29.43 22.91 2.65
CA LEU A 537 -29.15 21.99 1.56
C LEU A 537 -28.73 20.61 2.08
N TYR A 538 -27.91 20.56 3.12
CA TYR A 538 -27.59 19.31 3.80
C TYR A 538 -28.86 18.60 4.30
N GLU A 539 -29.78 19.31 4.94
CA GLU A 539 -31.04 18.73 5.44
C GLU A 539 -31.92 18.17 4.31
N THR A 540 -31.93 18.84 3.15
CA THR A 540 -32.61 18.34 1.94
C THR A 540 -32.00 17.04 1.45
N VAL A 541 -30.68 17.01 1.20
CA VAL A 541 -29.98 15.81 0.72
C VAL A 541 -30.01 14.68 1.76
N LEU A 542 -30.08 15.00 3.06
CA LEU A 542 -30.22 14.03 4.13
C LEU A 542 -31.56 13.29 4.09
N LYS A 543 -32.64 13.95 3.68
CA LYS A 543 -33.96 13.31 3.50
C LYS A 543 -33.97 12.36 2.30
N GLU A 544 -33.19 12.66 1.27
CA GLU A 544 -33.04 11.84 0.06
C GLU A 544 -32.00 10.71 0.19
N SER A 545 -31.19 10.73 1.24
CA SER A 545 -30.11 9.76 1.45
C SER A 545 -30.56 8.61 2.34
N CYS A 546 -30.24 7.38 1.93
CA CYS A 546 -30.58 6.16 2.66
C CYS A 546 -29.34 5.29 2.93
N GLY A 547 -29.49 4.34 3.86
CA GLY A 547 -28.46 3.35 4.17
C GLY A 547 -27.09 3.95 4.48
N ILE A 548 -26.06 3.41 3.83
CA ILE A 548 -24.66 3.80 4.05
C ILE A 548 -24.35 5.22 3.55
N ASN A 549 -25.00 5.68 2.48
CA ASN A 549 -24.80 7.03 1.94
C ASN A 549 -25.32 8.11 2.90
N LYS A 550 -26.36 7.79 3.68
CA LYS A 550 -26.84 8.68 4.76
C LYS A 550 -25.80 8.84 5.86
N LEU A 551 -25.15 7.74 6.25
CA LEU A 551 -24.09 7.76 7.26
C LEU A 551 -22.86 8.53 6.77
N HIS A 552 -22.43 8.30 5.53
CA HIS A 552 -21.32 9.04 4.90
C HIS A 552 -21.63 10.55 4.83
N LEU A 553 -22.85 10.92 4.42
CA LEU A 553 -23.30 12.31 4.40
C LEU A 553 -23.22 12.98 5.77
N GLN A 554 -23.74 12.33 6.82
CA GLN A 554 -23.70 12.87 8.18
C GLN A 554 -22.26 13.06 8.66
N ARG A 555 -21.39 12.07 8.45
CA ARG A 555 -19.98 12.13 8.84
C ARG A 555 -19.23 13.22 8.10
N ALA A 556 -19.35 13.26 6.78
CA ALA A 556 -18.64 14.21 5.93
C ALA A 556 -19.09 15.65 6.18
N TYR A 557 -20.39 15.87 6.39
CA TYR A 557 -20.90 17.20 6.75
C TYR A 557 -20.40 17.65 8.13
N ARG A 558 -20.30 16.76 9.11
CA ARG A 558 -19.68 17.09 10.40
C ARG A 558 -18.19 17.43 10.26
N LYS A 559 -17.46 16.73 9.39
CA LYS A 559 -16.05 17.04 9.10
C LYS A 559 -15.91 18.42 8.47
N LEU A 560 -16.79 18.74 7.52
CA LEU A 560 -16.87 20.08 6.92
C LEU A 560 -17.14 21.17 7.96
N LEU A 561 -18.09 20.96 8.88
CA LEU A 561 -18.37 21.91 9.97
C LEU A 561 -17.20 22.05 10.93
N SER A 562 -16.51 20.96 11.26
CA SER A 562 -15.31 20.96 12.08
C SER A 562 -14.23 21.87 11.51
N GLU A 563 -13.88 21.70 10.23
CA GLU A 563 -12.91 22.58 9.57
C GLU A 563 -13.37 24.06 9.57
N ARG A 564 -14.65 24.34 9.34
CA ARG A 564 -15.21 25.71 9.37
C ARG A 564 -15.19 26.34 10.76
N GLU A 565 -15.41 25.55 11.80
CA GLU A 565 -15.45 25.98 13.20
C GLU A 565 -14.07 25.86 13.90
N LYS A 566 -12.97 25.81 13.12
CA LYS A 566 -11.58 25.68 13.60
C LYS A 566 -11.36 24.40 14.43
N ASP A 567 -11.59 23.26 13.79
CA ASP A 567 -11.33 21.91 14.29
C ASP A 567 -12.16 21.50 15.52
N LYS A 568 -13.38 22.04 15.62
CA LYS A 568 -14.32 21.67 16.66
C LYS A 568 -14.69 20.19 16.59
N ILE A 569 -14.86 19.58 17.75
CA ILE A 569 -15.12 18.15 17.88
C ILE A 569 -16.62 17.86 17.86
N TYR A 570 -17.03 16.84 17.10
CA TYR A 570 -18.42 16.37 17.04
C TYR A 570 -18.51 14.86 17.28
N LEU A 571 -19.67 14.43 17.78
CA LEU A 571 -20.10 13.03 17.77
C LEU A 571 -21.25 12.85 16.79
N ILE A 572 -21.12 11.88 15.87
CA ILE A 572 -22.21 11.47 14.97
C ILE A 572 -23.34 10.82 15.78
N SER A 573 -23.00 10.11 16.85
CA SER A 573 -23.92 9.45 17.78
C SER A 573 -23.37 9.44 19.21
N PRO A 574 -24.21 9.50 20.25
CA PRO A 574 -23.74 9.39 21.62
C PRO A 574 -22.95 8.08 21.83
N ILE A 575 -21.81 8.17 22.51
CA ILE A 575 -21.07 7.00 22.95
C ILE A 575 -21.76 6.50 24.24
N PRO A 576 -22.14 5.21 24.33
CA PRO A 576 -22.93 4.71 25.45
C PRO A 576 -22.06 4.45 26.69
N LEU A 577 -21.39 5.50 27.18
CA LEU A 577 -20.65 5.48 28.44
C LEU A 577 -21.65 5.61 29.61
N PRO A 578 -21.63 4.69 30.59
CA PRO A 578 -22.44 4.82 31.80
C PRO A 578 -21.84 5.89 32.74
N ASP A 579 -22.46 6.11 33.90
CA ASP A 579 -21.90 6.97 34.93
C ASP A 579 -20.54 6.45 35.44
N HIS A 580 -19.69 7.36 35.93
CA HIS A 580 -18.33 7.06 36.39
C HIS A 580 -18.29 5.92 37.42
N SER A 581 -19.30 5.84 38.29
CA SER A 581 -19.44 4.78 39.30
C SER A 581 -19.58 3.37 38.71
N HIS A 582 -19.79 3.23 37.40
CA HIS A 582 -19.97 1.93 36.73
C HIS A 582 -18.84 1.61 35.74
N ILE A 583 -17.74 2.35 35.71
CA ILE A 583 -16.66 2.16 34.73
C ILE A 583 -15.40 1.58 35.40
N VAL A 584 -14.85 0.53 34.79
CA VAL A 584 -13.48 0.08 35.02
C VAL A 584 -12.72 0.18 33.70
N ILE A 585 -11.64 0.96 33.67
CA ILE A 585 -10.74 1.03 32.51
C ILE A 585 -9.75 -0.11 32.62
N PHE A 586 -9.47 -0.79 31.52
CA PHE A 586 -8.47 -1.84 31.51
C PHE A 586 -7.69 -1.86 30.20
N ASP A 587 -6.42 -2.26 30.33
CA ASP A 587 -5.51 -2.46 29.22
C ASP A 587 -4.63 -3.67 29.53
N THR A 588 -4.41 -4.53 28.54
CA THR A 588 -3.60 -5.74 28.68
C THR A 588 -2.43 -5.69 27.71
N GLU A 589 -1.22 -5.89 28.22
CA GLU A 589 -0.01 -6.06 27.40
C GLU A 589 0.19 -7.55 27.11
N TYR A 590 0.45 -7.92 25.85
CA TYR A 590 0.49 -9.33 25.42
C TYR A 590 1.48 -9.62 24.28
N SER A 591 1.95 -10.87 24.23
CA SER A 591 2.71 -11.41 23.09
C SER A 591 1.88 -12.44 22.34
N LEU A 592 1.67 -12.24 21.03
CA LEU A 592 0.97 -13.11 20.04
C LEU A 592 -0.38 -13.72 20.46
N THR A 593 -0.40 -14.45 21.57
CA THR A 593 -1.58 -15.05 22.19
C THR A 593 -1.69 -14.89 23.71
N ASP A 594 -0.66 -14.47 24.46
CA ASP A 594 -0.62 -14.57 25.94
C ASP A 594 -0.52 -13.21 26.62
N GLY A 595 -1.39 -12.94 27.60
CA GLY A 595 -1.35 -11.70 28.39
C GLY A 595 -0.24 -11.75 29.44
N VAL A 596 0.64 -10.75 29.38
CA VAL A 596 1.86 -10.57 30.20
C VAL A 596 1.60 -9.66 31.39
N LEU A 597 0.87 -8.56 31.19
CA LEU A 597 0.51 -7.59 32.24
C LEU A 597 -0.95 -7.17 32.06
N TYR A 598 -1.72 -7.17 33.15
CA TYR A 598 -3.13 -6.77 33.18
C TYR A 598 -3.29 -5.55 34.08
N GLY A 599 -3.57 -4.39 33.48
CA GLY A 599 -3.82 -3.15 34.21
C GLY A 599 -5.31 -2.82 34.31
N PHE A 600 -5.72 -2.29 35.46
CA PHE A 600 -7.09 -1.88 35.76
C PHE A 600 -7.10 -0.54 36.51
N LEU A 601 -8.07 0.30 36.18
CA LEU A 601 -8.41 1.52 36.91
C LEU A 601 -9.91 1.54 37.17
N ASP A 602 -10.31 1.47 38.44
CA ASP A 602 -11.71 1.64 38.84
C ASP A 602 -12.03 3.14 38.97
N MET A 603 -12.97 3.63 38.16
CA MET A 603 -13.29 5.07 38.11
C MET A 603 -14.09 5.55 39.33
N GLU A 604 -14.66 4.66 40.13
CA GLU A 604 -15.39 5.02 41.35
C GLU A 604 -14.43 5.24 42.52
N SER A 605 -13.51 4.29 42.73
CA SER A 605 -12.56 4.33 43.84
C SER A 605 -11.24 5.01 43.51
N HIS A 606 -10.99 5.30 42.22
CA HIS A 606 -9.70 5.70 41.68
C HIS A 606 -8.57 4.69 41.96
N GLU A 607 -8.92 3.43 42.22
CA GLU A 607 -7.96 2.37 42.51
C GLU A 607 -7.31 1.88 41.20
N PHE A 608 -5.99 2.08 41.09
CA PHE A 608 -5.16 1.52 40.03
C PHE A 608 -4.50 0.21 40.48
N LYS A 609 -4.64 -0.86 39.70
CA LYS A 609 -4.01 -2.16 39.95
C LYS A 609 -3.42 -2.74 38.68
N GLN A 610 -2.26 -3.35 38.83
CA GLN A 610 -1.59 -4.14 37.80
C GLN A 610 -1.30 -5.53 38.34
N PHE A 611 -1.47 -6.53 37.48
CA PHE A 611 -1.17 -7.92 37.80
C PHE A 611 -0.35 -8.54 36.67
N TRP A 612 0.73 -9.21 37.02
CA TRP A 612 1.56 -9.93 36.07
C TRP A 612 0.95 -11.28 35.68
N PHE A 613 1.48 -11.90 34.63
CA PHE A 613 1.02 -13.21 34.14
C PHE A 613 1.13 -14.35 35.16
N ASP A 614 2.02 -14.22 36.15
CA ASP A 614 2.21 -15.10 37.31
C ASP A 614 1.28 -14.75 38.49
N GLU A 615 0.53 -13.64 38.43
CA GLU A 615 -0.39 -13.15 39.46
C GLU A 615 -1.87 -13.31 39.08
N LYS A 616 -2.19 -14.22 38.16
CA LYS A 616 -3.57 -14.43 37.66
C LYS A 616 -4.57 -14.78 38.75
N VAL A 617 -4.15 -15.40 39.86
CA VAL A 617 -5.04 -15.73 40.98
C VAL A 617 -5.45 -14.48 41.74
N GLN A 618 -4.52 -13.55 41.95
CA GLN A 618 -4.74 -12.25 42.58
C GLN A 618 -5.62 -11.38 41.68
N ALA A 619 -5.33 -11.35 40.37
CA ALA A 619 -6.16 -10.65 39.38
C ALA A 619 -7.61 -11.18 39.38
N LYS A 620 -7.79 -12.51 39.42
CA LYS A 620 -9.12 -13.13 39.54
C LYS A 620 -9.86 -12.70 40.80
N LYS A 621 -9.18 -12.66 41.95
CA LYS A 621 -9.76 -12.19 43.21
C LYS A 621 -10.15 -10.71 43.13
N TYR A 622 -9.32 -9.87 42.54
CA TYR A 622 -9.63 -8.44 42.36
C TYR A 622 -10.89 -8.19 41.52
N LEU A 623 -11.13 -9.06 40.52
CA LEU A 623 -12.29 -9.00 39.64
C LEU A 623 -13.56 -9.62 40.24
N GLN A 624 -13.46 -10.34 41.37
CA GLN A 624 -14.64 -10.84 42.09
C GLN A 624 -15.48 -9.65 42.56
N ASN A 625 -16.78 -9.68 42.29
CA ASN A 625 -17.78 -8.64 42.61
C ASN A 625 -17.73 -7.36 41.75
N LYS A 626 -17.15 -7.42 40.55
CA LYS A 626 -17.21 -6.32 39.56
C LYS A 626 -18.07 -6.65 38.33
N ASP A 627 -18.93 -7.66 38.42
CA ASP A 627 -19.74 -8.16 37.29
C ASP A 627 -20.82 -7.17 36.81
N ASP A 628 -21.20 -6.21 37.66
CA ASP A 628 -22.14 -5.12 37.39
C ASP A 628 -21.49 -3.91 36.70
N LYS A 629 -20.15 -3.82 36.72
CA LYS A 629 -19.36 -2.76 36.08
C LYS A 629 -19.23 -2.99 34.56
N ILE A 630 -18.99 -1.90 33.83
CA ILE A 630 -18.62 -1.92 32.41
C ILE A 630 -17.12 -1.69 32.28
N PHE A 631 -16.45 -2.65 31.64
CA PHE A 631 -15.03 -2.66 31.40
C PHE A 631 -14.71 -1.98 30.07
N VAL A 632 -14.14 -0.79 30.11
CA VAL A 632 -13.80 0.00 28.92
C VAL A 632 -12.34 -0.24 28.53
N HIS A 633 -12.10 -0.52 27.26
CA HIS A 633 -10.75 -0.68 26.69
C HIS A 633 -10.64 0.02 25.35
N TRP A 634 -9.42 0.34 24.91
CA TRP A 634 -9.20 0.98 23.61
C TRP A 634 -9.56 0.03 22.47
N GLY A 635 -8.92 -1.13 22.35
CA GLY A 635 -9.12 -2.04 21.20
C GLY A 635 -8.56 -3.43 21.46
N GLY A 636 -7.97 -4.07 20.45
CA GLY A 636 -7.05 -5.20 20.67
C GLY A 636 -7.66 -6.54 21.13
N ALA A 637 -6.78 -7.41 21.64
CA ALA A 637 -7.11 -8.73 22.16
C ALA A 637 -7.62 -8.69 23.62
N ASP A 638 -7.63 -7.51 24.24
CA ASP A 638 -7.94 -7.20 25.63
C ASP A 638 -9.18 -7.92 26.16
N ARG A 639 -10.32 -7.73 25.50
CA ARG A 639 -11.57 -8.43 25.84
C ARG A 639 -11.41 -9.95 25.86
N SER A 640 -10.68 -10.50 24.89
CA SER A 640 -10.51 -11.94 24.77
C SER A 640 -9.57 -12.50 25.85
N LEU A 641 -8.53 -11.76 26.22
CA LEU A 641 -7.58 -12.10 27.27
C LEU A 641 -8.21 -11.98 28.65
N LEU A 642 -8.95 -10.90 28.91
CA LEU A 642 -9.71 -10.69 30.14
C LEU A 642 -10.68 -11.87 30.40
N GLN A 643 -11.38 -12.34 29.35
CA GLN A 643 -12.28 -13.48 29.49
C GLN A 643 -11.55 -14.83 29.57
N ARG A 644 -10.50 -15.04 28.75
CA ARG A 644 -9.82 -16.34 28.65
C ARG A 644 -8.89 -16.60 29.83
N ASP A 645 -8.10 -15.61 30.22
CA ASP A 645 -7.01 -15.78 31.20
C ASP A 645 -7.52 -15.51 32.62
N LEU A 646 -8.36 -14.49 32.77
CA LEU A 646 -8.90 -14.07 34.06
C LEU A 646 -10.33 -14.54 34.32
N GLY A 647 -11.03 -15.10 33.33
CA GLY A 647 -12.37 -15.66 33.52
C GLY A 647 -13.47 -14.63 33.79
N CYS A 648 -13.19 -13.34 33.62
CA CYS A 648 -14.14 -12.26 33.85
C CYS A 648 -15.24 -12.26 32.78
N ARG A 649 -16.50 -12.14 33.22
CA ARG A 649 -17.70 -12.17 32.37
C ARG A 649 -18.42 -10.82 32.29
N ALA A 650 -17.83 -9.78 32.89
CA ALA A 650 -18.37 -8.43 32.89
C ALA A 650 -18.58 -7.89 31.46
N ARG A 651 -19.47 -6.90 31.33
CA ARG A 651 -19.74 -6.25 30.05
C ARG A 651 -18.53 -5.42 29.64
N THR A 652 -18.04 -5.60 28.42
CA THR A 652 -16.93 -4.81 27.88
C THR A 652 -17.39 -3.81 26.84
N LEU A 653 -16.82 -2.60 26.83
CA LEU A 653 -17.01 -1.58 25.82
C LEU A 653 -15.67 -1.31 25.10
N ASN A 654 -15.64 -1.54 23.79
CA ASN A 654 -14.50 -1.19 22.94
C ASN A 654 -14.64 0.27 22.52
N LEU A 655 -13.84 1.17 23.09
CA LEU A 655 -13.94 2.60 22.87
C LEU A 655 -13.44 3.01 21.48
N LEU A 656 -12.39 2.36 20.95
CA LEU A 656 -11.87 2.61 19.60
C LEU A 656 -12.96 2.49 18.55
N TYR A 657 -13.84 1.50 18.66
CA TYR A 657 -14.96 1.34 17.73
C TYR A 657 -15.87 2.57 17.70
N TYR A 658 -16.22 3.11 18.86
CA TYR A 658 -17.09 4.29 18.96
C TYR A 658 -16.37 5.55 18.52
N VAL A 659 -15.08 5.68 18.80
CA VAL A 659 -14.24 6.75 18.28
C VAL A 659 -14.20 6.70 16.75
N GLN A 660 -13.90 5.55 16.15
CA GLN A 660 -13.82 5.38 14.69
C GLN A 660 -15.14 5.64 13.96
N THR A 661 -16.27 5.35 14.61
CA THR A 661 -17.60 5.43 14.01
C THR A 661 -18.36 6.70 14.34
N SER A 662 -17.99 7.39 15.42
CA SER A 662 -18.74 8.55 15.93
C SER A 662 -17.92 9.82 16.05
N LEU A 663 -16.65 9.74 16.44
CA LEU A 663 -15.81 10.92 16.64
C LEU A 663 -15.46 11.56 15.30
N VAL A 664 -15.70 12.86 15.21
CA VAL A 664 -15.24 13.73 14.13
C VAL A 664 -14.40 14.83 14.77
N ALA A 665 -13.09 14.71 14.61
CA ALA A 665 -12.07 15.54 15.23
C ALA A 665 -10.84 15.61 14.28
N PRO A 666 -9.92 16.58 14.45
CA PRO A 666 -8.71 16.74 13.63
C PRO A 666 -7.64 15.67 13.96
N ILE A 667 -8.00 14.39 13.89
CA ILE A 667 -7.09 13.25 14.09
C ILE A 667 -6.67 12.68 12.73
N SER A 668 -5.40 12.29 12.59
CA SER A 668 -4.88 11.66 11.37
C SER A 668 -5.09 10.14 11.37
N SER A 669 -5.17 9.54 12.56
CA SER A 669 -5.48 8.15 12.82
C SER A 669 -6.29 7.99 14.11
N ALA A 670 -6.79 6.78 14.38
CA ALA A 670 -7.52 6.48 15.62
C ALA A 670 -6.63 5.81 16.67
N THR A 671 -5.33 6.09 16.65
CA THR A 671 -4.39 5.66 17.68
C THR A 671 -4.73 6.33 19.02
N LEU A 672 -4.34 5.69 20.13
CA LEU A 672 -4.69 6.18 21.46
C LEU A 672 -4.10 7.57 21.74
N HIS A 673 -2.82 7.78 21.40
CA HIS A 673 -2.14 9.07 21.57
C HIS A 673 -2.73 10.23 20.75
N GLU A 674 -3.12 10.03 19.48
CA GLU A 674 -3.69 11.12 18.67
C GLU A 674 -5.05 11.54 19.18
N VAL A 675 -5.89 10.57 19.55
CA VAL A 675 -7.22 10.88 20.09
C VAL A 675 -7.10 11.50 21.48
N HIS A 676 -6.15 11.06 22.29
CA HIS A 676 -5.81 11.70 23.55
C HIS A 676 -5.41 13.16 23.34
N ASP A 677 -4.44 13.43 22.47
CA ASP A 677 -3.92 14.78 22.25
C ASP A 677 -4.98 15.75 21.74
N VAL A 678 -5.86 15.28 20.85
CA VAL A 678 -6.95 16.10 20.32
C VAL A 678 -8.04 16.38 21.34
N LEU A 679 -8.34 15.44 22.26
CA LEU A 679 -9.41 15.62 23.24
C LEU A 679 -8.94 16.28 24.54
N TYR A 680 -7.73 15.97 24.98
CA TYR A 680 -7.18 16.37 26.27
C TYR A 680 -6.05 17.39 26.17
N GLY A 681 -5.27 17.32 25.08
CA GLY A 681 -4.04 18.09 24.88
C GLY A 681 -2.79 17.21 25.00
N THR A 682 -1.72 17.61 24.30
CA THR A 682 -0.45 16.87 24.33
C THR A 682 0.27 17.05 25.68
N LEU A 683 0.86 15.96 26.17
CA LEU A 683 1.63 15.89 27.41
C LEU A 683 3.11 15.54 27.14
N GLU A 684 3.58 15.64 25.89
CA GLU A 684 4.93 15.22 25.47
C GLU A 684 6.07 15.92 26.23
N ARG A 685 5.82 17.08 26.83
CA ARG A 685 6.81 17.80 27.66
C ARG A 685 7.04 17.17 29.03
N ASP A 686 6.11 16.34 29.49
CA ASP A 686 6.25 15.59 30.74
C ASP A 686 7.07 14.31 30.48
N GLU A 687 8.11 14.09 31.29
CA GLU A 687 9.09 13.03 31.08
C GLU A 687 8.46 11.63 31.17
N PHE A 688 7.47 11.43 32.06
CA PHE A 688 6.77 10.16 32.17
C PHE A 688 5.97 9.86 30.91
N TRP A 689 5.20 10.84 30.42
CA TRP A 689 4.38 10.69 29.22
C TRP A 689 5.24 10.50 27.97
N LYS A 690 6.32 11.30 27.83
CA LYS A 690 7.26 11.15 26.72
C LYS A 690 7.81 9.73 26.64
N ARG A 691 8.42 9.26 27.74
CA ARG A 691 9.09 7.96 27.79
C ARG A 691 8.12 6.78 27.72
N SER A 692 6.93 6.90 28.31
CA SER A 692 6.05 5.76 28.53
C SER A 692 4.88 5.67 27.53
N PHE A 693 4.55 6.76 26.84
CA PHE A 693 3.40 6.85 25.94
C PHE A 693 3.79 7.29 24.51
N TYR A 694 4.51 8.40 24.35
CA TYR A 694 4.85 8.94 23.02
C TYR A 694 6.00 8.18 22.33
N ASP A 695 7.06 7.85 23.08
CA ASP A 695 8.22 7.10 22.58
C ASP A 695 7.99 5.58 22.53
N LYS A 696 6.75 5.12 22.78
CA LYS A 696 6.40 3.69 22.90
C LYS A 696 5.29 3.30 21.95
N ASN A 697 5.64 2.52 20.93
CA ASN A 697 4.66 1.94 20.02
C ASN A 697 4.36 0.46 20.37
N GLY A 698 3.40 -0.14 19.67
CA GLY A 698 3.00 -1.53 19.91
C GLY A 698 4.09 -2.58 19.67
N PHE A 699 5.11 -2.28 18.86
CA PHE A 699 6.25 -3.17 18.63
C PHE A 699 7.21 -3.16 19.82
N ASP A 700 7.45 -1.99 20.43
CA ASP A 700 8.27 -1.87 21.64
C ASP A 700 7.65 -2.63 22.81
N LYS A 701 6.33 -2.47 23.01
CA LYS A 701 5.55 -3.21 24.01
C LYS A 701 5.66 -4.73 23.78
N LEU A 702 5.61 -5.18 22.53
CA LEU A 702 5.76 -6.58 22.17
C LEU A 702 7.17 -7.13 22.46
N ILE A 703 8.22 -6.33 22.21
CA ILE A 703 9.60 -6.70 22.57
C ILE A 703 9.72 -6.88 24.09
N LEU A 704 9.22 -5.92 24.86
CA LEU A 704 9.23 -5.98 26.32
C LEU A 704 8.46 -7.19 26.85
N CYS A 705 7.26 -7.45 26.31
CA CYS A 705 6.49 -8.66 26.63
C CYS A 705 7.29 -9.94 26.37
N ASN A 706 7.96 -10.04 25.22
CA ASN A 706 8.78 -11.22 24.89
C ASN A 706 10.04 -11.34 25.77
N ARG A 707 10.64 -10.22 26.17
CA ARG A 707 11.79 -10.16 27.08
C ARG A 707 11.38 -10.68 28.47
N ILE A 708 10.28 -10.17 29.01
CA ILE A 708 9.73 -10.60 30.31
C ILE A 708 9.30 -12.07 30.30
N LEU A 709 8.70 -12.55 29.21
CA LEU A 709 8.32 -13.97 29.11
C LEU A 709 9.54 -14.91 29.07
N LYS A 710 10.69 -14.45 28.56
CA LYS A 710 11.95 -15.21 28.57
C LYS A 710 12.64 -15.11 29.93
N GLU A 711 12.64 -13.92 30.53
CA GLU A 711 13.28 -13.62 31.80
C GLU A 711 12.27 -12.95 32.75
N PRO A 712 11.43 -13.75 33.46
CA PRO A 712 10.35 -13.22 34.29
C PRO A 712 10.80 -12.25 35.39
N ASN A 713 12.05 -12.33 35.84
CA ASN A 713 12.58 -11.49 36.92
C ASN A 713 13.31 -10.24 36.42
N ASP A 714 13.23 -9.90 35.14
CA ASP A 714 13.82 -8.68 34.57
C ASP A 714 13.09 -7.44 35.11
N ALA A 715 13.67 -6.82 36.14
CA ALA A 715 13.08 -5.69 36.84
C ALA A 715 12.95 -4.44 35.96
N GLU A 716 13.94 -4.19 35.09
CA GLU A 716 13.96 -3.04 34.19
C GLU A 716 12.83 -3.16 33.15
N ALA A 717 12.72 -4.32 32.48
CA ALA A 717 11.68 -4.54 31.49
C ALA A 717 10.27 -4.52 32.13
N ARG A 718 10.12 -5.06 33.35
CA ARG A 718 8.85 -5.02 34.10
C ARG A 718 8.47 -3.59 34.49
N GLU A 719 9.42 -2.79 34.98
CA GLU A 719 9.17 -1.40 35.32
C GLU A 719 8.75 -0.58 34.08
N GLU A 720 9.47 -0.75 32.97
CA GLU A 720 9.19 -0.05 31.72
C GLU A 720 7.82 -0.43 31.13
N LEU A 721 7.51 -1.72 31.05
CA LEU A 721 6.21 -2.16 30.53
C LEU A 721 5.05 -1.74 31.45
N ALA A 722 5.25 -1.77 32.77
CA ALA A 722 4.26 -1.31 33.74
C ALA A 722 3.98 0.20 33.63
N ALA A 723 5.02 1.01 33.43
CA ALA A 723 4.89 2.44 33.21
C ALA A 723 4.11 2.74 31.91
N THR A 724 4.42 2.01 30.83
CA THR A 724 3.73 2.14 29.54
C THR A 724 2.26 1.75 29.61
N ASN A 725 1.94 0.60 30.19
CA ASN A 725 0.54 0.18 30.41
C ASN A 725 -0.23 1.17 31.29
N LYS A 726 0.42 1.72 32.32
CA LYS A 726 -0.18 2.77 33.17
C LYS A 726 -0.50 4.03 32.36
N ALA A 727 0.41 4.46 31.49
CA ALA A 727 0.19 5.64 30.65
C ALA A 727 -0.99 5.44 29.69
N ASP A 728 -1.14 4.27 29.07
CA ASP A 728 -2.30 3.94 28.21
C ASP A 728 -3.63 4.00 28.99
N ILE A 729 -3.67 3.47 30.21
CA ILE A 729 -4.87 3.49 31.06
C ILE A 729 -5.24 4.93 31.47
N LEU A 730 -4.25 5.76 31.81
CA LEU A 730 -4.48 7.17 32.14
C LEU A 730 -4.91 7.97 30.90
N ALA A 731 -4.34 7.70 29.72
CA ALA A 731 -4.79 8.32 28.47
C ALA A 731 -6.25 7.96 28.16
N LEU A 732 -6.63 6.69 28.37
CA LEU A 732 -8.01 6.23 28.26
C LEU A 732 -8.94 6.94 29.25
N GLN A 733 -8.49 7.15 30.49
CA GLN A 733 -9.22 7.90 31.50
C GLN A 733 -9.51 9.33 31.02
N HIS A 734 -8.48 10.05 30.58
CA HIS A 734 -8.59 11.41 30.05
C HIS A 734 -9.60 11.50 28.91
N ILE A 735 -9.54 10.56 27.97
CA ILE A 735 -10.47 10.50 26.83
C ILE A 735 -11.90 10.28 27.32
N ILE A 736 -12.13 9.31 28.22
CA ILE A 736 -13.47 8.99 28.75
C ILE A 736 -14.03 10.20 29.49
N GLU A 737 -13.25 10.83 30.36
CA GLU A 737 -13.67 12.03 31.09
C GLU A 737 -14.04 13.17 30.15
N LYS A 738 -13.25 13.42 29.10
CA LYS A 738 -13.58 14.44 28.09
C LYS A 738 -14.86 14.11 27.34
N LEU A 739 -15.04 12.85 26.92
CA LEU A 739 -16.26 12.39 26.25
C LEU A 739 -17.51 12.49 27.15
N MET A 740 -17.34 12.35 28.48
CA MET A 740 -18.43 12.49 29.46
C MET A 740 -18.71 13.95 29.84
N GLN A 741 -17.67 14.79 29.99
CA GLN A 741 -17.78 16.22 30.30
C GLN A 741 -18.45 17.00 29.18
N HIS A 742 -18.15 16.64 27.93
CA HIS A 742 -18.81 17.26 26.81
C HIS A 742 -20.22 16.66 26.62
N LYS A 743 -21.25 17.38 27.08
CA LYS A 743 -22.53 17.40 26.34
C LYS A 743 -22.26 18.04 24.96
N ILE A 744 -21.60 17.30 24.06
CA ILE A 744 -21.22 17.74 22.70
C ILE A 744 -22.51 18.06 21.93
N GLY A 745 -22.95 19.32 21.93
CA GLY A 745 -23.84 19.92 20.93
C GLY A 745 -25.02 19.07 20.45
N VAL A 746 -25.65 18.26 21.31
CA VAL A 746 -26.73 17.38 20.89
C VAL A 746 -28.03 18.19 20.81
N ARG A 747 -28.27 18.87 19.68
CA ARG A 747 -29.64 18.93 19.17
C ARG A 747 -29.98 17.52 18.68
N LEU A 748 -30.56 16.74 19.60
CA LEU A 748 -31.14 15.43 19.32
C LEU A 748 -32.23 15.61 18.26
N TYR A 749 -31.96 15.25 17.00
CA TYR A 749 -33.03 14.84 16.11
C TYR A 749 -33.19 13.33 16.27
N PRO A 750 -34.29 12.85 16.89
CA PRO A 750 -34.46 11.43 17.13
C PRO A 750 -34.67 10.72 15.80
N CYS A 751 -33.65 9.98 15.35
CA CYS A 751 -33.87 8.97 14.32
C CYS A 751 -34.38 7.72 15.04
N LYS A 752 -35.71 7.59 15.13
CA LYS A 752 -36.35 6.30 15.45
C LYS A 752 -35.98 5.33 14.33
N VAL A 753 -34.97 4.51 14.56
CA VAL A 753 -34.77 3.28 13.81
C VAL A 753 -35.29 2.17 14.72
N ASP A 754 -36.47 1.67 14.41
CA ASP A 754 -37.06 0.51 15.05
C ASP A 754 -36.15 -0.71 14.83
N LYS A 755 -35.31 -1.01 15.83
CA LYS A 755 -34.34 -2.11 15.78
C LYS A 755 -34.98 -3.49 15.95
N HIS A 756 -36.26 -3.57 16.33
CA HIS A 756 -36.88 -4.83 16.75
C HIS A 756 -37.63 -5.59 15.65
N ASP A 757 -38.05 -4.94 14.55
CA ASP A 757 -38.84 -5.59 13.49
C ASP A 757 -37.99 -6.14 12.32
N SER A 758 -36.79 -5.60 12.10
CA SER A 758 -35.94 -6.00 10.97
C SER A 758 -35.26 -7.36 11.17
N ILE A 759 -35.08 -7.82 12.42
CA ILE A 759 -34.44 -9.12 12.72
C ILE A 759 -35.43 -10.28 12.53
N LYS A 760 -36.71 -10.09 12.90
CA LYS A 760 -37.74 -11.14 12.76
C LYS A 760 -38.11 -11.44 11.31
N LYS A 761 -38.04 -10.45 10.40
CA LYS A 761 -38.36 -10.63 8.97
C LYS A 761 -37.21 -11.17 8.11
N ILE A 762 -35.95 -11.10 8.57
CA ILE A 762 -34.78 -11.51 7.77
C ILE A 762 -34.32 -12.95 8.07
N VAL A 763 -34.60 -13.47 9.28
CA VAL A 763 -34.10 -14.80 9.69
C VAL A 763 -35.01 -15.96 9.25
N HIS A 764 -36.27 -15.70 8.92
CA HIS A 764 -37.25 -16.76 8.68
C HIS A 764 -37.19 -17.54 7.34
N PRO A 765 -36.46 -17.15 6.27
CA PRO A 765 -36.47 -17.97 5.04
C PRO A 765 -35.37 -19.04 4.90
N ILE A 766 -34.36 -19.15 5.78
CA ILE A 766 -33.15 -19.94 5.44
C ILE A 766 -32.90 -21.18 6.32
N MET A 767 -33.36 -21.27 7.58
CA MET A 767 -33.27 -22.50 8.38
C MET A 767 -34.37 -22.52 9.45
N ASN A 768 -35.14 -23.61 9.54
CA ASN A 768 -36.10 -23.81 10.63
C ASN A 768 -35.36 -23.82 11.99
N LYS A 769 -35.87 -23.03 12.94
CA LYS A 769 -35.38 -22.89 14.32
C LYS A 769 -35.21 -24.24 15.03
N ASP A 770 -36.08 -25.21 14.73
CA ASP A 770 -36.02 -26.54 15.31
C ASP A 770 -34.83 -27.34 14.78
N MET A 771 -34.48 -27.15 13.51
CA MET A 771 -33.31 -27.80 12.89
C MET A 771 -31.99 -27.22 13.42
N PHE A 772 -31.94 -25.91 13.68
CA PHE A 772 -30.77 -25.27 14.32
C PHE A 772 -30.58 -25.76 15.76
N ASN A 773 -31.67 -25.88 16.52
CA ASN A 773 -31.62 -26.37 17.89
C ASN A 773 -31.25 -27.87 17.96
N ASP A 774 -31.69 -28.68 16.99
CA ASP A 774 -31.35 -30.10 16.93
C ASP A 774 -29.86 -30.33 16.59
N ILE A 775 -29.29 -29.50 15.70
CA ILE A 775 -27.84 -29.52 15.38
C ILE A 775 -27.00 -29.14 16.61
N ILE A 776 -27.39 -28.09 17.34
CA ILE A 776 -26.69 -27.66 18.55
C ILE A 776 -26.78 -28.71 19.66
N ARG A 777 -27.94 -29.38 19.80
CA ARG A 777 -28.14 -30.44 20.79
C ARG A 777 -27.29 -31.68 20.47
N ARG A 778 -27.25 -32.13 19.21
CA ARG A 778 -26.42 -33.27 18.77
C ARG A 778 -24.91 -32.97 18.90
N LEU A 779 -24.51 -31.72 18.65
CA LEU A 779 -23.16 -31.22 18.89
C LEU A 779 -22.75 -31.31 20.36
N TYR A 780 -23.63 -30.85 21.24
CA TYR A 780 -23.40 -30.84 22.69
C TYR A 780 -23.34 -32.27 23.25
N ASP A 781 -24.24 -33.15 22.81
CA ASP A 781 -24.31 -34.55 23.27
C ASP A 781 -23.13 -35.40 22.76
N SER A 782 -22.65 -35.14 21.53
CA SER A 782 -21.45 -35.79 20.96
C SER A 782 -20.18 -35.38 21.70
N MET A 783 -20.05 -34.10 22.05
CA MET A 783 -18.91 -33.56 22.78
C MET A 783 -18.85 -34.11 24.22
N ILE A 784 -19.99 -34.19 24.92
CA ILE A 784 -20.06 -34.75 26.28
C ILE A 784 -19.85 -36.28 26.31
N LYS A 785 -20.37 -37.04 25.32
CA LYS A 785 -20.09 -38.49 25.21
C LYS A 785 -18.60 -38.79 24.98
N ARG A 786 -17.89 -37.92 24.26
CA ARG A 786 -16.46 -38.08 23.94
C ARG A 786 -15.55 -37.64 25.09
N MET A 787 -15.90 -36.54 25.77
CA MET A 787 -15.22 -36.10 27.00
C MET A 787 -15.35 -37.10 28.16
N LYS A 788 -16.48 -37.83 28.26
CA LYS A 788 -16.67 -38.90 29.26
C LYS A 788 -15.90 -40.19 28.95
N ARG A 789 -15.47 -40.43 27.70
CA ARG A 789 -14.70 -41.63 27.31
C ARG A 789 -13.17 -41.48 27.48
N GLU A 790 -12.66 -40.25 27.60
CA GLU A 790 -11.21 -39.98 27.59
C GLU A 790 -10.63 -39.46 28.92
N GLN A 791 -11.45 -39.34 29.97
CA GLN A 791 -10.93 -38.99 31.30
C GLN A 791 -10.40 -40.21 32.06
N LYS A 792 -9.09 -40.47 31.93
CA LYS A 792 -8.25 -40.65 33.14
C LYS A 792 -6.74 -40.42 33.02
N TYR A 793 -6.10 -40.31 31.84
CA TYR A 793 -4.61 -40.18 31.87
C TYR A 793 -3.87 -39.57 30.65
N LYS A 794 -4.45 -38.66 29.86
CA LYS A 794 -3.76 -38.21 28.62
C LYS A 794 -3.77 -36.71 28.27
N ILE A 795 -4.22 -35.82 29.16
CA ILE A 795 -4.30 -34.38 28.82
C ILE A 795 -2.94 -33.67 28.96
N GLU A 796 -2.10 -34.03 29.93
CA GLU A 796 -0.76 -33.42 30.08
C GLU A 796 0.22 -33.88 28.99
N LYS A 797 0.07 -35.11 28.48
CA LYS A 797 0.92 -35.64 27.40
C LYS A 797 0.53 -35.14 25.99
N LEU A 798 -0.67 -34.56 25.84
CA LEU A 798 -1.19 -33.98 24.58
C LEU A 798 -0.82 -32.50 24.39
N MET A 799 -0.42 -31.78 25.44
CA MET A 799 0.10 -30.41 25.29
C MET A 799 1.56 -30.39 24.86
N ALA A 800 2.33 -31.44 25.21
CA ALA A 800 3.72 -31.61 24.75
C ALA A 800 3.84 -32.11 23.30
N ASN A 801 2.80 -32.77 22.77
CA ASN A 801 2.77 -33.32 21.40
C ASN A 801 1.47 -32.85 20.73
N GLY A 802 1.57 -31.85 19.85
CA GLY A 802 0.46 -31.03 19.35
C GLY A 802 -0.86 -31.74 19.00
N LEU A 803 -1.96 -31.01 19.20
CA LEU A 803 -3.35 -31.48 19.05
C LEU A 803 -3.63 -32.16 17.69
N PRO A 804 -4.38 -33.28 17.67
CA PRO A 804 -4.82 -33.87 16.42
C PRO A 804 -5.74 -32.93 15.62
N ARG A 805 -5.83 -33.19 14.33
CA ARG A 805 -6.33 -32.23 13.33
C ARG A 805 -7.84 -31.96 13.45
N ARG A 806 -8.60 -32.95 13.95
CA ARG A 806 -10.06 -32.87 14.12
C ARG A 806 -10.42 -31.97 15.31
N GLU A 807 -9.69 -32.05 16.44
CA GLU A 807 -9.90 -31.15 17.58
C GLU A 807 -9.51 -29.70 17.26
N ARG A 808 -8.46 -29.48 16.45
CA ARG A 808 -8.11 -28.14 15.92
C ARG A 808 -9.20 -27.55 15.02
N GLY A 809 -9.85 -28.39 14.22
CA GLY A 809 -10.97 -27.98 13.37
C GLY A 809 -12.19 -27.58 14.21
N PHE A 810 -12.57 -28.35 15.24
CA PHE A 810 -13.65 -27.98 16.16
C PHE A 810 -13.37 -26.67 16.90
N LEU A 811 -12.13 -26.44 17.33
CA LEU A 811 -11.71 -25.19 17.96
C LEU A 811 -11.80 -23.99 17.00
N THR A 812 -11.46 -24.21 15.74
CA THR A 812 -11.57 -23.22 14.66
C THR A 812 -13.02 -22.90 14.36
N LEU A 813 -13.87 -23.93 14.23
CA LEU A 813 -15.32 -23.79 14.04
C LEU A 813 -15.95 -22.96 15.15
N PHE A 814 -15.57 -23.23 16.41
CA PHE A 814 -16.06 -22.50 17.58
C PHE A 814 -15.61 -21.03 17.58
N LYS A 815 -14.37 -20.75 17.17
CA LYS A 815 -13.84 -19.38 17.00
C LYS A 815 -14.57 -18.61 15.88
N VAL A 816 -14.88 -19.27 14.77
CA VAL A 816 -15.59 -18.69 13.61
C VAL A 816 -17.06 -18.47 13.92
N LEU A 817 -17.74 -19.40 14.59
CA LEU A 817 -19.11 -19.25 15.12
C LEU A 817 -19.20 -18.08 16.10
N ARG A 818 -18.21 -17.94 16.97
CA ARG A 818 -18.13 -16.82 17.91
C ARG A 818 -17.96 -15.49 17.20
N LYS A 819 -17.11 -15.40 16.16
CA LYS A 819 -16.99 -14.20 15.31
C LYS A 819 -18.29 -13.88 14.57
N ALA A 820 -18.95 -14.88 13.97
CA ALA A 820 -20.25 -14.70 13.32
C ALA A 820 -21.30 -14.13 14.28
N SER A 821 -21.39 -14.69 15.50
CA SER A 821 -22.28 -14.19 16.55
C SER A 821 -21.93 -12.77 17.00
N ILE A 822 -20.64 -12.41 17.04
CA ILE A 822 -20.18 -11.05 17.39
C ILE A 822 -20.62 -10.07 16.30
N PHE A 823 -20.36 -10.34 15.02
CA PHE A 823 -20.75 -9.47 13.91
C PHE A 823 -22.27 -9.36 13.75
N SER A 824 -23.00 -10.45 14.02
CA SER A 824 -24.47 -10.44 14.04
C SER A 824 -25.03 -9.52 15.13
N ARG A 825 -24.46 -9.54 16.34
CA ARG A 825 -24.86 -8.66 17.45
C ARG A 825 -24.45 -7.20 17.22
N GLN A 826 -23.45 -6.98 16.37
CA GLN A 826 -22.98 -5.66 15.93
C GLN A 826 -23.77 -5.09 14.74
N GLY A 827 -24.75 -5.82 14.19
CA GLY A 827 -25.56 -5.37 13.05
C GLY A 827 -24.87 -5.44 11.68
N ASP A 828 -23.63 -5.98 11.62
CA ASP A 828 -22.90 -6.21 10.38
C ASP A 828 -23.34 -7.54 9.74
N ILE A 829 -24.51 -7.50 9.10
CA ILE A 829 -25.17 -8.68 8.52
C ILE A 829 -24.32 -9.29 7.39
N LYS A 830 -23.55 -8.47 6.66
CA LYS A 830 -22.73 -8.93 5.53
C LYS A 830 -21.54 -9.76 6.03
N ARG A 831 -20.82 -9.29 7.06
CA ARG A 831 -19.73 -10.06 7.67
C ARG A 831 -20.25 -11.23 8.49
N SER A 832 -21.35 -11.07 9.21
CA SER A 832 -22.00 -12.19 9.92
C SER A 832 -22.33 -13.35 8.96
N ARG A 833 -22.94 -13.06 7.80
CA ARG A 833 -23.22 -14.06 6.75
C ARG A 833 -21.96 -14.68 6.18
N PHE A 834 -20.90 -13.90 5.96
CA PHE A 834 -19.60 -14.43 5.52
C PHE A 834 -19.02 -15.44 6.53
N TYR A 835 -19.02 -15.11 7.82
CA TYR A 835 -18.52 -16.01 8.86
C TYR A 835 -19.46 -17.21 9.08
N LEU A 836 -20.78 -17.06 9.00
CA LEU A 836 -21.72 -18.21 9.01
C LEU A 836 -21.53 -19.13 7.80
N GLY A 837 -21.18 -18.58 6.63
CA GLY A 837 -20.79 -19.37 5.45
C GLY A 837 -19.51 -20.17 5.69
N LEU A 838 -18.51 -19.58 6.36
CA LEU A 838 -17.30 -20.28 6.81
C LEU A 838 -17.58 -21.36 7.85
N VAL A 839 -18.52 -21.14 8.78
CA VAL A 839 -18.96 -22.17 9.73
C VAL A 839 -19.60 -23.34 8.98
N LYS A 840 -20.50 -23.09 8.04
CA LYS A 840 -21.14 -24.15 7.23
C LYS A 840 -20.11 -24.96 6.46
N ARG A 841 -19.08 -24.30 5.92
CA ARG A 841 -17.96 -24.92 5.19
C ARG A 841 -17.06 -25.78 6.09
N GLU A 842 -16.67 -25.27 7.26
CA GLU A 842 -15.83 -25.99 8.23
C GLU A 842 -16.61 -27.09 8.98
N TRP A 843 -17.93 -26.95 9.14
CA TRP A 843 -18.81 -27.98 9.72
C TRP A 843 -18.91 -29.20 8.81
N ASN A 844 -19.12 -28.99 7.52
CA ASN A 844 -19.12 -30.07 6.53
C ASN A 844 -17.75 -30.78 6.49
N PHE A 845 -16.64 -30.02 6.56
CA PHE A 845 -15.28 -30.56 6.65
C PHE A 845 -14.99 -31.38 7.93
N LEU A 846 -15.73 -31.15 9.02
CA LEU A 846 -15.60 -31.91 10.28
C LEU A 846 -16.54 -33.12 10.38
N CYS A 847 -17.66 -33.08 9.64
CA CYS A 847 -18.63 -34.17 9.51
C CYS A 847 -18.10 -35.28 8.59
N ASP A 848 -17.37 -34.92 7.54
CA ASP A 848 -16.49 -35.83 6.79
C ASP A 848 -15.32 -36.34 7.68
#